data_AF-A0A957KFZ2-F1
#
_entry.id   AF-A0A957KFZ2-F1
#
_cell.length_a   1.000
_cell.length_b   1.000
_cell.length_c   1.000
_cell.angle_alpha   90.00
_cell.angle_beta   90.00
_cell.angle_gamma   90.00
#
_symmetry.space_group_name_H-M   'P 1'
#
loop_
_entity.id
_entity.type
_entity.pdbx_description
1 polymer ?
#
loop_
_entity_poly.entity_id
_entity_poly.type
_entity_poly.pdbx_seq_one_letter_code
_entity_poly.pdbx_strand_id
1 'polypeptide(L)'
;NLIRGNTISGNRIGLALEAVNDRIYSNLVGLDATGANPLPNQNHGIALNDGQAIVGGSGNLANQIAFNGGDGVRVLAGSHTVSGNDIHHNGGLGVDLGTNGVDPNDAGDGDSGPNGLQNYPVLTARPAGFIIDATLDSLPDQSYTIDIFRSSSCDPSGYGEGEEYLLSGEFATDSSGQAAFELDLRGSLSGGDFVTATATNASGETSEFSACVQVGARDGLTLTVNRAGDEGDHTPGDGICDTLPNLTGEQCSLRAALQEVNALGAAPDPYRIEFDIVASGVITISPAMPLPPILVPLELDGATQPDTSCPTATAPANLRIVLDGSHISNPATGLILGAGSDGSLIRGLVIGNFSNQGLSINSDDNHIYCNQIGIGADGVTPIGNVYFGVHVNGAHNVIGGSNFHNRRNVISGNDLEGLFLDIDASDNLVTNNLIGTTADGLAAAGNGDHGILIIGEGNLIGSFSGVGNVISGNGGNGILINNADFTGIMGNLIGVDRTGQGFLPNQGHGIEILAGASHTQIGGNDTTPSELLGSGGQGNLIAGNGGHGISLREVEGLIPLSNPIRHNAIYGNGGLGIDLGDDGVDVIDPGDDDDGANGHQNRPELTTTPGSRQLIIQLQSLPNSTFTIDLFRNYSCDPTGFGEGQDWLWSGQLTTDASGVAMVQATVPEAVAFGTALSATATHQETANSSEFSNCAVLQALAPTYVLFLPISRRD
;
A
#
# COMPACT_ATOMS: atom_id res chain seq x y z
N ASN A 1 24.15 7.56 21.60
CA ASN A 1 24.73 6.28 22.07
C ASN A 1 23.95 5.10 21.48
N LEU A 2 24.52 3.89 21.41
CA LEU A 2 23.78 2.68 21.06
C LEU A 2 23.74 1.74 22.27
N ILE A 3 22.54 1.52 22.81
CA ILE A 3 22.28 0.63 23.95
C ILE A 3 21.46 -0.54 23.42
N ARG A 4 22.10 -1.70 23.27
CA ARG A 4 21.45 -2.86 22.66
C ARG A 4 21.74 -4.18 23.34
N GLY A 5 20.72 -5.03 23.51
CA GLY A 5 20.88 -6.41 23.96
C GLY A 5 21.21 -6.55 25.45
N ASN A 6 20.78 -5.59 26.30
CA ASN A 6 21.10 -5.56 27.71
C ASN A 6 19.90 -5.97 28.58
N THR A 7 20.19 -6.47 29.79
CA THR A 7 19.20 -6.59 30.87
C THR A 7 19.43 -5.44 31.86
N ILE A 8 18.44 -4.57 32.03
CA ILE A 8 18.52 -3.31 32.76
C ILE A 8 17.45 -3.29 33.86
N SER A 9 17.79 -3.87 35.00
CA SER A 9 16.81 -4.32 35.98
C SER A 9 17.34 -4.24 37.41
N GLY A 10 16.46 -4.10 38.40
CA GLY A 10 16.83 -3.97 39.83
C GLY A 10 17.46 -2.64 40.22
N ASN A 11 17.40 -1.62 39.37
CA ASN A 11 17.93 -0.28 39.62
C ASN A 11 16.90 0.64 40.28
N ARG A 12 17.29 1.87 40.61
CA ARG A 12 16.33 2.91 41.00
C ARG A 12 15.51 3.36 39.78
N ILE A 13 16.19 3.75 38.72
CA ILE A 13 15.68 4.00 37.36
C ILE A 13 16.53 3.12 36.45
N GLY A 14 15.94 2.47 35.43
CA GLY A 14 16.68 1.60 34.53
C GLY A 14 17.71 2.37 33.69
N LEU A 15 17.24 3.27 32.85
CA LEU A 15 18.05 4.21 32.04
C LEU A 15 17.61 5.65 32.31
N ALA A 16 18.57 6.58 32.36
CA ALA A 16 18.30 8.02 32.40
C ALA A 16 19.22 8.73 31.40
N LEU A 17 18.65 9.43 30.43
CA LEU A 17 19.37 9.97 29.27
C LEU A 17 19.08 11.47 29.09
N GLU A 18 20.12 12.23 28.71
CA GLU A 18 20.10 13.69 28.50
C GLU A 18 20.80 14.09 27.18
N ALA A 19 21.10 13.11 26.32
CA ALA A 19 21.90 13.31 25.10
C ALA A 19 21.05 13.20 23.83
N VAL A 20 21.58 13.73 22.72
CA VAL A 20 20.97 13.61 21.39
C VAL A 20 21.48 12.38 20.65
N ASN A 21 20.63 11.78 19.82
CA ASN A 21 20.90 10.58 19.01
C ASN A 21 21.19 9.32 19.82
N ASP A 22 20.45 9.11 20.91
CA ASP A 22 20.45 7.83 21.62
C ASP A 22 19.56 6.80 20.91
N ARG A 23 20.04 5.56 20.83
CA ARG A 23 19.34 4.43 20.20
C ARG A 23 19.30 3.28 21.20
N ILE A 24 18.10 2.90 21.63
CA ILE A 24 17.87 1.88 22.65
C ILE A 24 17.05 0.76 22.01
N TYR A 25 17.68 -0.38 21.74
CA TYR A 25 17.07 -1.49 20.99
C TYR A 25 17.27 -2.84 21.67
N SER A 26 16.34 -3.78 21.51
CA SER A 26 16.53 -5.18 21.92
C SER A 26 16.93 -5.36 23.40
N ASN A 27 16.54 -4.46 24.31
CA ASN A 27 16.86 -4.56 25.73
C ASN A 27 15.69 -5.15 26.52
N LEU A 28 16.00 -5.78 27.66
CA LEU A 28 15.06 -6.20 28.69
C LEU A 28 15.15 -5.20 29.84
N VAL A 29 14.10 -4.44 30.14
CA VAL A 29 14.11 -3.38 31.15
C VAL A 29 13.05 -3.67 32.22
N GLY A 30 13.51 -3.98 33.43
CA GLY A 30 12.63 -4.40 34.54
C GLY A 30 12.28 -5.89 34.53
N LEU A 31 12.82 -6.66 33.57
CA LEU A 31 12.73 -8.12 33.50
C LEU A 31 14.07 -8.79 33.86
N ASP A 32 14.04 -10.07 34.22
CA ASP A 32 15.26 -10.87 34.36
C ASP A 32 15.93 -11.15 33.00
N ALA A 33 17.08 -11.83 33.01
CA ALA A 33 17.82 -12.15 31.78
C ALA A 33 17.11 -13.15 30.85
N THR A 34 15.99 -13.76 31.30
CA THR A 34 15.16 -14.64 30.46
C THR A 34 14.07 -13.88 29.72
N GLY A 35 13.77 -12.64 30.14
CA GLY A 35 12.64 -11.85 29.62
C GLY A 35 11.28 -12.34 30.11
N ALA A 36 11.22 -13.33 31.01
CA ALA A 36 9.96 -13.93 31.45
C ALA A 36 9.52 -13.50 32.85
N ASN A 37 10.47 -13.17 33.75
CA ASN A 37 10.15 -12.89 35.14
C ASN A 37 10.44 -11.43 35.53
N PRO A 38 9.66 -10.85 36.45
CA PRO A 38 9.88 -9.51 36.95
C PRO A 38 11.20 -9.40 37.73
N LEU A 39 12.02 -8.42 37.36
CA LEU A 39 13.17 -7.93 38.13
C LEU A 39 13.10 -6.38 38.17
N PRO A 40 12.11 -5.84 38.90
CA PRO A 40 11.63 -4.48 38.71
C PRO A 40 12.71 -3.44 39.00
N ASN A 41 12.80 -2.38 38.18
CA ASN A 41 13.42 -1.13 38.63
C ASN A 41 12.45 -0.43 39.60
N GLN A 42 12.95 0.18 40.67
CA GLN A 42 12.11 0.74 41.76
C GLN A 42 11.18 1.85 41.29
N ASN A 43 11.60 2.60 40.28
CA ASN A 43 10.88 3.68 39.65
C ASN A 43 11.33 3.68 38.21
N HIS A 44 10.65 2.99 37.33
CA HIS A 44 10.59 3.39 35.95
C HIS A 44 11.77 3.11 35.00
N GLY A 45 11.39 2.63 33.82
CA GLY A 45 12.28 1.82 32.98
C GLY A 45 13.30 2.68 32.29
N ILE A 46 12.83 3.65 31.51
CA ILE A 46 13.64 4.60 30.76
C ILE A 46 13.12 6.01 31.04
N ALA A 47 14.00 6.90 31.48
CA ALA A 47 13.74 8.32 31.65
C ALA A 47 14.52 9.11 30.58
N LEU A 48 13.80 9.82 29.73
CA LEU A 48 14.32 10.69 28.68
C LEU A 48 14.17 12.13 29.17
N ASN A 49 15.27 12.71 29.65
CA ASN A 49 15.25 14.01 30.34
C ASN A 49 15.38 15.20 29.40
N ASP A 50 16.05 15.01 28.26
CA ASP A 50 16.26 16.01 27.20
C ASP A 50 16.85 15.33 25.94
N GLY A 51 16.91 16.06 24.83
CA GLY A 51 17.57 15.65 23.60
C GLY A 51 16.66 14.93 22.61
N GLN A 52 17.20 13.89 21.96
CA GLN A 52 16.48 13.07 20.99
C GLN A 52 16.96 11.62 21.10
N ALA A 53 16.02 10.69 21.24
CA ALA A 53 16.29 9.27 21.38
C ALA A 53 15.28 8.46 20.59
N ILE A 54 15.71 7.28 20.13
CA ILE A 54 14.85 6.27 19.53
C ILE A 54 14.85 5.07 20.46
N VAL A 55 13.70 4.79 21.07
CA VAL A 55 13.43 3.64 21.91
C VAL A 55 12.63 2.66 21.07
N GLY A 56 13.25 1.55 20.69
CA GLY A 56 12.60 0.48 19.91
C GLY A 56 12.66 0.68 18.40
N GLY A 57 11.81 -0.06 17.69
CA GLY A 57 11.77 -0.13 16.23
C GLY A 57 11.27 -1.50 15.77
N SER A 58 11.15 -1.70 14.47
CA SER A 58 10.54 -2.92 13.92
C SER A 58 11.36 -4.21 14.14
N GLY A 59 10.66 -5.34 14.25
CA GLY A 59 11.26 -6.68 14.32
C GLY A 59 12.14 -6.88 15.55
N ASN A 60 13.40 -7.24 15.36
CA ASN A 60 14.32 -7.57 16.46
C ASN A 60 14.88 -6.34 17.20
N LEU A 61 14.40 -5.13 16.90
CA LEU A 61 14.80 -3.89 17.56
C LEU A 61 13.93 -3.54 18.78
N ALA A 62 12.76 -4.20 18.92
CA ALA A 62 11.85 -4.03 20.05
C ALA A 62 12.56 -4.22 21.40
N ASN A 63 12.32 -3.32 22.35
CA ASN A 63 12.67 -3.56 23.76
C ASN A 63 11.47 -4.19 24.46
N GLN A 64 11.74 -5.01 25.48
CA GLN A 64 10.73 -5.43 26.46
C GLN A 64 10.91 -4.58 27.72
N ILE A 65 9.91 -3.77 28.04
CA ILE A 65 9.94 -2.80 29.14
C ILE A 65 8.78 -3.09 30.06
N ALA A 66 9.03 -3.84 31.13
CA ALA A 66 7.97 -4.33 31.97
C ALA A 66 8.30 -4.33 33.46
N PHE A 67 7.25 -4.36 34.28
CA PHE A 67 7.33 -4.50 35.73
C PHE A 67 8.09 -3.39 36.46
N ASN A 68 8.33 -2.24 35.84
CA ASN A 68 8.99 -1.13 36.53
C ASN A 68 8.03 -0.50 37.55
N GLY A 69 8.55 0.02 38.67
CA GLY A 69 7.70 0.57 39.74
C GLY A 69 7.01 1.91 39.43
N GLY A 70 7.42 2.59 38.34
CA GLY A 70 6.74 3.75 37.76
C GLY A 70 6.50 3.46 36.27
N ASP A 71 6.51 4.47 35.41
CA ASP A 71 6.27 4.30 33.95
C ASP A 71 7.27 3.38 33.22
N GLY A 72 6.86 2.80 32.10
CA GLY A 72 7.78 2.10 31.20
C GLY A 72 8.83 3.07 30.65
N VAL A 73 8.36 4.13 29.98
CA VAL A 73 9.17 5.23 29.44
C VAL A 73 8.58 6.57 29.89
N ARG A 74 9.35 7.40 30.59
CA ARG A 74 8.96 8.80 30.90
C ARG A 74 9.78 9.77 30.06
N VAL A 75 9.10 10.73 29.45
CA VAL A 75 9.69 11.79 28.63
C VAL A 75 9.47 13.14 29.33
N LEU A 76 10.55 13.80 29.75
CA LEU A 76 10.48 15.06 30.51
C LEU A 76 10.77 16.31 29.67
N ALA A 77 11.46 16.15 28.54
CA ALA A 77 11.70 17.19 27.53
C ALA A 77 12.26 16.53 26.25
N GLY A 78 12.36 17.29 25.17
CA GLY A 78 12.93 16.83 23.90
C GLY A 78 11.92 16.16 22.97
N SER A 79 12.43 15.68 21.83
CA SER A 79 11.65 15.03 20.77
C SER A 79 12.18 13.61 20.59
N HIS A 80 11.40 12.61 20.99
CA HIS A 80 11.81 11.23 21.17
C HIS A 80 10.82 10.26 20.54
N THR A 81 11.38 9.28 19.83
CA THR A 81 10.61 8.19 19.21
C THR A 81 10.52 7.02 20.16
N VAL A 82 9.31 6.55 20.43
CA VAL A 82 9.04 5.35 21.23
C VAL A 82 8.14 4.43 20.41
N SER A 83 8.73 3.59 19.57
CA SER A 83 7.99 2.76 18.62
C SER A 83 8.35 1.28 18.70
N GLY A 84 7.40 0.41 18.40
CA GLY A 84 7.60 -1.04 18.30
C GLY A 84 8.20 -1.70 19.54
N ASN A 85 7.86 -1.25 20.76
CA ASN A 85 8.30 -1.89 22.01
C ASN A 85 7.17 -2.68 22.65
N ASP A 86 7.51 -3.74 23.36
CA ASP A 86 6.59 -4.44 24.26
C ASP A 86 6.69 -3.76 25.62
N ILE A 87 5.68 -2.98 26.01
CA ILE A 87 5.66 -2.18 27.25
C ILE A 87 4.44 -2.61 28.07
N HIS A 88 4.64 -3.23 29.23
CA HIS A 88 3.51 -3.73 30.02
C HIS A 88 3.79 -3.94 31.51
N HIS A 89 2.72 -4.05 32.30
CA HIS A 89 2.75 -4.31 33.73
C HIS A 89 3.66 -3.35 34.51
N ASN A 90 3.87 -2.13 34.03
CA ASN A 90 4.57 -1.10 34.78
C ASN A 90 3.63 -0.49 35.84
N GLY A 91 4.21 0.15 36.86
CA GLY A 91 3.45 0.71 37.98
C GLY A 91 2.80 2.07 37.66
N GLY A 92 3.22 2.69 36.56
CA GLY A 92 2.67 3.91 35.97
C GLY A 92 2.25 3.67 34.53
N LEU A 93 2.31 4.70 33.67
CA LEU A 93 1.93 4.57 32.26
C LEU A 93 3.01 3.83 31.45
N GLY A 94 2.65 3.30 30.29
CA GLY A 94 3.64 2.71 29.37
C GLY A 94 4.58 3.78 28.79
N VAL A 95 3.99 4.88 28.33
CA VAL A 95 4.69 6.10 27.94
C VAL A 95 4.00 7.26 28.67
N ASP A 96 4.76 8.07 29.40
CA ASP A 96 4.30 9.28 30.12
C ASP A 96 5.04 10.50 29.53
N LEU A 97 4.31 11.45 28.93
CA LEU A 97 4.86 12.67 28.33
C LEU A 97 4.95 13.83 29.32
N GLY A 98 5.34 13.55 30.56
CA GLY A 98 5.69 14.59 31.51
C GLY A 98 5.68 14.05 32.93
N THR A 99 4.80 14.61 33.76
CA THR A 99 4.58 14.15 35.15
C THR A 99 3.12 14.24 35.59
N ASN A 100 2.21 14.47 34.64
CA ASN A 100 0.80 14.80 34.85
C ASN A 100 -0.13 13.60 34.62
N GLY A 101 0.40 12.45 34.21
CA GLY A 101 -0.40 11.33 33.72
C GLY A 101 -0.91 11.65 32.31
N VAL A 102 -1.96 10.94 31.88
CA VAL A 102 -2.40 10.97 30.48
C VAL A 102 -2.73 12.39 30.00
N ASP A 103 -2.06 12.81 28.94
CA ASP A 103 -2.24 14.10 28.27
C ASP A 103 -3.54 14.09 27.43
N PRO A 104 -4.45 15.07 27.58
CA PRO A 104 -5.68 15.09 26.79
C PRO A 104 -5.42 15.47 25.33
N ASN A 105 -6.08 14.81 24.39
CA ASN A 105 -6.04 15.25 22.99
C ASN A 105 -6.66 16.65 22.80
N ASP A 106 -5.96 17.55 22.10
CA ASP A 106 -6.41 18.90 21.70
C ASP A 106 -6.61 19.04 20.18
N ALA A 107 -7.42 20.01 19.75
CA ALA A 107 -7.74 20.16 18.33
C ALA A 107 -6.58 20.80 17.54
N GLY A 108 -6.07 20.09 16.53
CA GLY A 108 -5.03 20.54 15.61
C GLY A 108 -3.60 20.55 16.15
N ASP A 109 -3.37 19.96 17.34
CA ASP A 109 -2.09 19.84 18.07
C ASP A 109 -1.33 21.19 18.14
N GLY A 110 -1.71 22.01 19.12
CA GLY A 110 -1.14 23.35 19.34
C GLY A 110 -0.21 23.44 20.55
N ASP A 111 0.09 22.30 21.17
CA ASP A 111 0.75 22.22 22.46
C ASP A 111 2.27 22.31 22.38
N SER A 112 2.88 22.56 23.55
CA SER A 112 4.33 22.64 23.68
C SER A 112 4.76 21.86 24.91
N GLY A 113 5.68 20.93 24.74
CA GLY A 113 6.14 20.04 25.80
C GLY A 113 7.03 18.93 25.26
N PRO A 114 7.31 17.91 26.08
CA PRO A 114 7.98 16.69 25.63
C PRO A 114 7.20 16.08 24.46
N ASN A 115 7.87 15.75 23.36
CA ASN A 115 7.24 15.26 22.13
C ASN A 115 6.10 16.14 21.59
N GLY A 116 6.12 17.45 21.87
CA GLY A 116 5.03 18.34 21.49
C GLY A 116 3.70 18.05 22.20
N LEU A 117 3.67 17.10 23.15
CA LEU A 117 2.43 16.50 23.68
C LEU A 117 1.56 15.88 22.58
N GLN A 118 2.20 15.26 21.58
CA GLN A 118 1.56 14.63 20.44
C GLN A 118 0.29 13.84 20.82
N ASN A 119 -0.83 14.18 20.19
CA ASN A 119 -2.09 13.48 20.35
C ASN A 119 -1.98 11.99 19.99
N TYR A 120 -2.65 11.14 20.77
CA TYR A 120 -2.76 9.70 20.49
C TYR A 120 -4.01 9.39 19.65
N PRO A 121 -4.05 8.25 18.94
CA PRO A 121 -5.25 7.81 18.22
C PRO A 121 -6.41 7.52 19.18
N VAL A 122 -7.64 7.83 18.76
CA VAL A 122 -8.87 7.45 19.47
C VAL A 122 -9.47 6.23 18.79
N LEU A 123 -9.64 5.13 19.53
CA LEU A 123 -10.08 3.85 19.01
C LEU A 123 -11.54 3.56 19.38
N THR A 124 -12.28 2.91 18.48
CA THR A 124 -13.66 2.44 18.69
C THR A 124 -13.84 1.06 18.04
N ALA A 125 -14.07 0.01 18.83
CA ALA A 125 -14.35 -1.31 18.27
C ALA A 125 -15.76 -1.37 17.67
N ARG A 126 -15.87 -1.94 16.47
CA ARG A 126 -17.16 -2.27 15.85
C ARG A 126 -17.81 -3.50 16.53
N PRO A 127 -19.13 -3.71 16.36
CA PRO A 127 -19.76 -4.99 16.66
C PRO A 127 -19.01 -6.14 15.96
N ALA A 128 -18.87 -7.30 16.61
CA ALA A 128 -17.97 -8.39 16.22
C ALA A 128 -16.45 -8.07 16.29
N GLY A 129 -16.05 -6.92 16.87
CA GLY A 129 -14.83 -6.70 17.64
C GLY A 129 -13.47 -6.61 16.93
N PHE A 130 -13.29 -7.23 15.76
CA PHE A 130 -11.96 -7.32 15.11
C PHE A 130 -11.66 -6.20 14.13
N ILE A 131 -12.66 -5.38 13.82
CA ILE A 131 -12.49 -4.14 13.06
C ILE A 131 -12.59 -2.99 14.07
N ILE A 132 -11.55 -2.18 14.12
CA ILE A 132 -11.47 -1.01 15.01
C ILE A 132 -11.45 0.25 14.15
N ASP A 133 -12.45 1.10 14.33
CA ASP A 133 -12.44 2.45 13.81
C ASP A 133 -11.46 3.29 14.63
N ALA A 134 -10.64 4.09 13.97
CA ALA A 134 -9.66 4.94 14.60
C ALA A 134 -9.69 6.34 14.01
N THR A 135 -9.51 7.35 14.86
CA THR A 135 -9.33 8.75 14.45
C THR A 135 -8.10 9.35 15.10
N LEU A 136 -7.43 10.26 14.40
CA LEU A 136 -6.35 11.09 14.94
C LEU A 136 -6.66 12.55 14.61
N ASP A 137 -6.57 13.41 15.63
CA ASP A 137 -6.59 14.87 15.49
C ASP A 137 -5.17 15.35 15.79
N SER A 138 -4.50 16.00 14.85
CA SER A 138 -3.10 16.44 14.99
C SER A 138 -2.78 17.58 14.01
N LEU A 139 -1.51 17.94 13.84
CA LEU A 139 -1.11 18.97 12.86
C LEU A 139 -1.61 18.61 11.45
N PRO A 140 -2.20 19.58 10.70
CA PRO A 140 -2.72 19.39 9.34
C PRO A 140 -1.66 18.97 8.32
N ASP A 141 -2.09 18.18 7.33
CA ASP A 141 -1.31 17.76 6.16
C ASP A 141 0.03 17.09 6.54
N GLN A 142 0.03 16.28 7.61
CA GLN A 142 1.21 15.54 8.10
C GLN A 142 0.97 14.03 8.09
N SER A 143 2.04 13.26 7.89
CA SER A 143 2.03 11.79 8.05
C SER A 143 2.38 11.39 9.47
N TYR A 144 1.65 10.40 9.99
CA TYR A 144 1.87 9.81 11.29
C TYR A 144 2.01 8.30 11.16
N THR A 145 3.05 7.77 11.79
CA THR A 145 3.19 6.34 12.05
C THR A 145 2.30 5.96 13.23
N ILE A 146 1.37 5.03 13.01
CA ILE A 146 0.48 4.51 14.02
C ILE A 146 0.90 3.09 14.36
N ASP A 147 1.46 2.90 15.56
CA ASP A 147 1.77 1.58 16.10
C ASP A 147 0.57 1.05 16.89
N ILE A 148 0.19 -0.21 16.63
CA ILE A 148 -0.95 -0.90 17.25
C ILE A 148 -0.45 -2.04 18.13
N PHE A 149 -1.01 -2.14 19.32
CA PHE A 149 -0.59 -3.08 20.35
C PHE A 149 -1.77 -3.88 20.89
N ARG A 150 -1.48 -5.11 21.29
CA ARG A 150 -2.39 -6.01 22.01
C ARG A 150 -1.97 -6.07 23.46
N SER A 151 -2.96 -6.12 24.36
CA SER A 151 -2.76 -6.36 25.79
C SER A 151 -3.81 -7.35 26.31
N SER A 152 -3.40 -8.26 27.19
CA SER A 152 -4.32 -9.20 27.86
C SER A 152 -5.22 -8.52 28.90
N SER A 153 -4.83 -7.34 29.37
CA SER A 153 -5.62 -6.47 30.23
C SER A 153 -5.31 -5.00 29.94
N CYS A 154 -6.31 -4.13 30.05
CA CYS A 154 -6.10 -2.69 30.07
C CYS A 154 -5.37 -2.24 31.33
N ASP A 155 -4.48 -1.26 31.20
CA ASP A 155 -3.84 -0.61 32.35
C ASP A 155 -4.89 0.03 33.29
N PRO A 156 -4.67 0.06 34.62
CA PRO A 156 -5.61 0.68 35.55
C PRO A 156 -5.93 2.16 35.30
N SER A 157 -5.10 2.88 34.54
CA SER A 157 -5.39 4.24 34.08
C SER A 157 -6.52 4.32 33.04
N GLY A 158 -6.80 3.21 32.33
CA GLY A 158 -7.67 3.16 31.16
C GLY A 158 -6.95 3.40 29.83
N TYR A 159 -5.65 3.65 29.85
CA TYR A 159 -4.81 3.99 28.68
C TYR A 159 -3.56 3.13 28.65
N GLY A 160 -3.26 2.55 27.48
CA GLY A 160 -2.14 1.62 27.38
C GLY A 160 -2.29 0.42 28.33
N GLU A 161 -1.20 -0.26 28.67
CA GLU A 161 0.06 -0.25 27.94
C GLU A 161 -0.04 -1.16 26.70
N GLY A 162 1.06 -1.44 26.01
CA GLY A 162 1.11 -2.34 24.85
C GLY A 162 1.95 -3.58 25.13
N GLU A 163 1.33 -4.67 25.58
CA GLU A 163 2.01 -5.92 25.94
C GLU A 163 2.69 -6.61 24.76
N GLU A 164 2.06 -6.55 23.59
CA GLU A 164 2.55 -7.16 22.37
C GLU A 164 2.35 -6.18 21.21
N TYR A 165 3.44 -5.76 20.57
CA TYR A 165 3.36 -4.99 19.33
C TYR A 165 2.80 -5.85 18.18
N LEU A 166 1.71 -5.41 17.55
CA LEU A 166 1.06 -6.14 16.46
C LEU A 166 1.55 -5.69 15.09
N LEU A 167 1.37 -4.40 14.79
CA LEU A 167 1.58 -3.84 13.46
C LEU A 167 1.69 -2.32 13.52
N SER A 168 2.19 -1.73 12.45
CA SER A 168 2.35 -0.29 12.30
C SER A 168 1.99 0.14 10.90
N GLY A 169 1.32 1.29 10.79
CA GLY A 169 0.92 1.85 9.50
C GLY A 169 0.97 3.36 9.46
N GLU A 170 1.15 3.90 8.26
CA GLU A 170 1.23 5.34 8.00
C GLU A 170 -0.14 5.91 7.63
N PHE A 171 -0.52 7.01 8.29
CA PHE A 171 -1.78 7.70 8.05
C PHE A 171 -1.55 9.21 8.00
N ALA A 172 -2.14 9.87 7.01
CA ALA A 172 -2.03 11.31 6.85
C ALA A 172 -3.25 12.03 7.40
N THR A 173 -3.03 13.16 8.09
CA THR A 173 -4.09 14.10 8.46
C THR A 173 -4.47 14.97 7.28
N ASP A 174 -5.75 15.35 7.21
CA ASP A 174 -6.26 16.28 6.21
C ASP A 174 -5.89 17.74 6.55
N SER A 175 -6.30 18.67 5.69
CA SER A 175 -6.08 20.12 5.88
C SER A 175 -6.70 20.71 7.16
N SER A 176 -7.56 19.96 7.86
CA SER A 176 -8.12 20.32 9.16
C SER A 176 -7.42 19.63 10.34
N GLY A 177 -6.40 18.81 10.09
CA GLY A 177 -5.69 18.06 11.12
C GLY A 177 -6.26 16.68 11.41
N GLN A 178 -7.27 16.23 10.66
CA GLN A 178 -7.99 15.00 10.99
C GLN A 178 -7.58 13.83 10.10
N ALA A 179 -7.37 12.67 10.70
CA ALA A 179 -7.25 11.39 10.02
C ALA A 179 -8.31 10.43 10.57
N ALA A 180 -8.97 9.68 9.70
CA ALA A 180 -9.84 8.57 10.07
C ALA A 180 -9.42 7.32 9.29
N PHE A 181 -9.32 6.20 9.99
CA PHE A 181 -8.86 4.95 9.41
C PHE A 181 -9.45 3.73 10.11
N GLU A 182 -9.47 2.62 9.38
CA GLU A 182 -9.95 1.34 9.87
C GLU A 182 -8.77 0.40 10.13
N LEU A 183 -8.78 -0.25 11.30
CA LEU A 183 -7.83 -1.26 11.71
C LEU A 183 -8.52 -2.63 11.68
N ASP A 184 -8.32 -3.38 10.61
CA ASP A 184 -8.71 -4.79 10.55
C ASP A 184 -7.70 -5.67 11.29
N LEU A 185 -8.03 -6.12 12.49
CA LEU A 185 -7.19 -6.95 13.35
C LEU A 185 -7.65 -8.41 13.37
N ARG A 186 -8.51 -8.82 12.41
CA ARG A 186 -8.94 -10.21 12.27
C ARG A 186 -7.74 -11.16 12.12
N GLY A 187 -7.84 -12.31 12.78
CA GLY A 187 -6.78 -13.30 12.88
C GLY A 187 -5.55 -12.88 13.70
N SER A 188 -5.51 -11.67 14.27
CA SER A 188 -4.39 -11.19 15.10
C SER A 188 -4.76 -11.03 16.58
N LEU A 189 -6.05 -11.12 16.90
CA LEU A 189 -6.60 -10.94 18.25
C LEU A 189 -7.53 -12.10 18.62
N SER A 190 -7.55 -12.39 19.92
CA SER A 190 -8.54 -13.23 20.57
C SER A 190 -9.61 -12.36 21.24
N GLY A 191 -10.80 -12.91 21.40
CA GLY A 191 -11.86 -12.19 22.08
C GLY A 191 -11.53 -11.93 23.56
N GLY A 192 -11.79 -10.70 24.02
CA GLY A 192 -11.42 -10.23 25.35
C GLY A 192 -10.08 -9.49 25.42
N ASP A 193 -9.25 -9.57 24.38
CA ASP A 193 -8.02 -8.77 24.25
C ASP A 193 -8.34 -7.27 24.23
N PHE A 194 -7.37 -6.46 24.67
CA PHE A 194 -7.42 -5.00 24.58
C PHE A 194 -6.47 -4.51 23.49
N VAL A 195 -6.89 -3.46 22.80
CA VAL A 195 -6.09 -2.78 21.78
C VAL A 195 -5.82 -1.35 22.19
N THR A 196 -4.58 -0.93 22.00
CA THR A 196 -4.11 0.45 22.21
C THR A 196 -3.21 0.85 21.05
N ALA A 197 -3.03 2.15 20.85
CA ALA A 197 -2.20 2.69 19.78
C ALA A 197 -1.36 3.88 20.23
N THR A 198 -0.28 4.15 19.52
CA THR A 198 0.50 5.40 19.64
C THR A 198 0.65 6.05 18.26
N ALA A 199 0.69 7.37 18.19
CA ALA A 199 0.99 8.12 16.97
C ALA A 199 2.40 8.72 17.05
N THR A 200 3.17 8.61 15.97
CA THR A 200 4.50 9.22 15.86
C THR A 200 4.57 10.10 14.62
N ASN A 201 4.92 11.37 14.79
CA ASN A 201 5.05 12.28 13.65
C ASN A 201 6.39 12.12 12.91
N ALA A 202 6.57 12.81 11.79
CA ALA A 202 7.79 12.74 10.98
C ALA A 202 9.07 13.23 11.69
N SER A 203 8.95 14.07 12.72
CA SER A 203 10.08 14.49 13.58
C SER A 203 10.47 13.40 14.60
N GLY A 204 9.69 12.33 14.67
CA GLY A 204 9.86 11.21 15.57
C GLY A 204 9.26 11.44 16.95
N GLU A 205 8.34 12.39 17.11
CA GLU A 205 7.67 12.66 18.40
C GLU A 205 6.50 11.70 18.56
N THR A 206 6.60 10.80 19.54
CA THR A 206 5.58 9.78 19.80
C THR A 206 4.63 10.21 20.94
N SER A 207 3.33 9.98 20.74
CA SER A 207 2.29 10.16 21.74
C SER A 207 2.42 9.18 22.92
N GLU A 208 1.66 9.42 23.99
CA GLU A 208 1.32 8.36 24.94
C GLU A 208 0.43 7.28 24.28
N PHE A 209 0.13 6.20 25.02
CA PHE A 209 -0.82 5.20 24.54
C PHE A 209 -2.27 5.70 24.57
N SER A 210 -3.05 5.31 23.56
CA SER A 210 -4.49 5.56 23.51
C SER A 210 -5.25 4.89 24.66
N ALA A 211 -6.51 5.32 24.82
CA ALA A 211 -7.47 4.58 25.63
C ALA A 211 -7.58 3.12 25.13
N CYS A 212 -7.70 2.17 26.05
CA CYS A 212 -7.86 0.77 25.70
C CYS A 212 -9.25 0.52 25.12
N VAL A 213 -9.32 -0.22 24.02
CA VAL A 213 -10.56 -0.77 23.50
C VAL A 213 -10.55 -2.28 23.66
N GLN A 214 -11.55 -2.82 24.36
CA GLN A 214 -11.71 -4.26 24.46
C GLN A 214 -12.39 -4.81 23.21
N VAL A 215 -11.76 -5.82 22.62
CA VAL A 215 -12.35 -6.60 21.54
C VAL A 215 -13.33 -7.61 22.12
N GLY A 216 -14.53 -7.70 21.52
CA GLY A 216 -15.57 -8.65 21.95
C GLY A 216 -15.08 -10.10 21.96
N ALA A 217 -15.66 -10.93 22.83
CA ALA A 217 -15.40 -12.37 22.84
C ALA A 217 -15.71 -12.97 21.45
N ARG A 218 -14.85 -13.86 20.93
CA ARG A 218 -15.18 -14.66 19.73
C ARG A 218 -16.14 -15.76 20.16
N ASP A 219 -17.43 -15.62 19.87
CA ASP A 219 -18.40 -16.69 20.10
C ASP A 219 -18.58 -17.60 18.85
N GLY A 220 -17.88 -17.28 17.75
CA GLY A 220 -17.86 -18.06 16.51
C GLY A 220 -17.11 -19.41 16.61
N LEU A 221 -17.64 -20.44 15.93
CA LEU A 221 -17.01 -21.77 15.86
C LEU A 221 -15.66 -21.70 15.12
N THR A 222 -14.65 -22.34 15.71
CA THR A 222 -13.31 -22.52 15.12
C THR A 222 -13.12 -23.99 14.77
N LEU A 223 -12.76 -24.27 13.51
CA LEU A 223 -12.43 -25.61 13.01
C LEU A 223 -10.95 -25.67 12.64
N THR A 224 -10.23 -26.69 13.11
CA THR A 224 -8.80 -26.87 12.82
C THR A 224 -8.58 -27.97 11.79
N VAL A 225 -8.19 -27.59 10.57
CA VAL A 225 -7.72 -28.51 9.54
C VAL A 225 -6.40 -29.13 10.01
N ASN A 226 -6.42 -30.44 10.26
CA ASN A 226 -5.27 -31.18 10.78
C ASN A 226 -4.79 -32.29 9.83
N ARG A 227 -5.40 -32.38 8.65
CA ARG A 227 -5.02 -33.31 7.58
C ARG A 227 -5.06 -32.64 6.22
N ALA A 228 -4.09 -32.99 5.39
CA ALA A 228 -4.01 -32.53 4.01
C ALA A 228 -4.87 -33.34 3.02
N GLY A 229 -5.67 -34.29 3.52
CA GLY A 229 -6.61 -35.07 2.70
C GLY A 229 -7.76 -34.21 2.15
N ASP A 230 -8.58 -34.81 1.28
CA ASP A 230 -9.73 -34.15 0.62
C ASP A 230 -11.05 -34.87 0.92
N GLU A 231 -11.09 -35.69 1.96
CA GLU A 231 -12.31 -36.36 2.39
C GLU A 231 -13.36 -35.33 2.85
N GLY A 232 -14.62 -35.57 2.53
CA GLY A 232 -15.72 -34.72 3.00
C GLY A 232 -16.08 -34.97 4.46
N ASP A 233 -16.77 -34.01 5.04
CA ASP A 233 -17.32 -34.12 6.39
C ASP A 233 -18.38 -35.23 6.46
N HIS A 234 -18.41 -35.96 7.58
CA HIS A 234 -19.32 -37.08 7.75
C HIS A 234 -20.77 -36.63 7.97
N THR A 235 -20.97 -35.56 8.76
CA THR A 235 -22.29 -35.06 9.15
C THR A 235 -22.34 -33.53 9.09
N PRO A 236 -22.36 -32.92 7.89
CA PRO A 236 -22.29 -31.47 7.78
C PRO A 236 -23.38 -30.74 8.57
N GLY A 237 -22.98 -29.78 9.40
CA GLY A 237 -23.83 -28.89 10.19
C GLY A 237 -24.03 -29.31 11.64
N ASP A 238 -23.23 -30.24 12.16
CA ASP A 238 -23.33 -30.72 13.55
C ASP A 238 -22.35 -30.03 14.53
N GLY A 239 -21.54 -29.10 14.02
CA GLY A 239 -20.53 -28.33 14.73
C GLY A 239 -19.17 -29.03 14.86
N ILE A 240 -18.98 -30.20 14.25
CA ILE A 240 -17.78 -31.02 14.35
C ILE A 240 -17.20 -31.23 12.95
N CYS A 241 -15.91 -30.95 12.76
CA CYS A 241 -15.24 -31.27 11.51
C CYS A 241 -14.60 -32.66 11.58
N ASP A 242 -15.29 -33.69 11.09
CA ASP A 242 -14.75 -35.04 11.05
C ASP A 242 -15.01 -35.79 9.73
N THR A 243 -13.97 -36.43 9.23
CA THR A 243 -14.08 -37.27 8.01
C THR A 243 -14.47 -38.71 8.34
N LEU A 244 -14.34 -39.13 9.61
CA LEU A 244 -14.67 -40.48 10.08
C LEU A 244 -15.22 -40.43 11.54
N PRO A 245 -16.52 -40.73 11.77
CA PRO A 245 -17.20 -40.49 13.05
C PRO A 245 -16.80 -41.44 14.19
N ASN A 246 -15.97 -42.45 13.92
CA ASN A 246 -15.64 -43.53 14.87
C ASN A 246 -14.15 -43.58 15.22
N LEU A 247 -13.36 -42.60 14.79
CA LEU A 247 -11.94 -42.51 15.11
C LEU A 247 -11.74 -41.43 16.17
N THR A 248 -10.85 -41.67 17.13
CA THR A 248 -10.58 -40.71 18.21
C THR A 248 -9.85 -39.47 17.68
N GLY A 249 -10.33 -38.29 18.06
CA GLY A 249 -9.87 -36.98 17.58
C GLY A 249 -10.62 -36.56 16.32
N GLU A 250 -10.69 -35.28 16.03
CA GLU A 250 -11.28 -34.77 14.77
C GLU A 250 -10.30 -35.03 13.62
N GLN A 251 -10.79 -35.50 12.46
CA GLN A 251 -9.99 -35.68 11.25
C GLN A 251 -10.47 -34.68 10.21
N CYS A 252 -10.08 -33.43 10.40
CA CYS A 252 -10.60 -32.33 9.63
C CYS A 252 -9.72 -32.07 8.40
N SER A 253 -10.31 -32.23 7.22
CA SER A 253 -9.77 -31.74 5.95
C SER A 253 -10.32 -30.34 5.68
N LEU A 254 -9.72 -29.59 4.74
CA LEU A 254 -10.28 -28.32 4.30
C LEU A 254 -11.68 -28.48 3.69
N ARG A 255 -11.91 -29.55 2.90
CA ARG A 255 -13.23 -29.83 2.35
C ARG A 255 -14.27 -30.06 3.44
N ALA A 256 -13.94 -30.85 4.45
CA ALA A 256 -14.83 -31.13 5.57
C ALA A 256 -15.18 -29.84 6.32
N ALA A 257 -14.18 -29.02 6.64
CA ALA A 257 -14.37 -27.75 7.33
C ALA A 257 -15.31 -26.80 6.56
N LEU A 258 -15.12 -26.70 5.23
CA LEU A 258 -15.97 -25.89 4.36
C LEU A 258 -17.41 -26.44 4.28
N GLN A 259 -17.59 -27.77 4.22
CA GLN A 259 -18.92 -28.38 4.23
C GLN A 259 -19.65 -28.11 5.55
N GLU A 260 -18.93 -28.16 6.65
CA GLU A 260 -19.45 -27.94 8.00
C GLU A 260 -20.00 -26.51 8.17
N VAL A 261 -19.17 -25.49 7.96
CA VAL A 261 -19.58 -24.08 8.14
C VAL A 261 -20.71 -23.66 7.19
N ASN A 262 -20.72 -24.19 5.96
CA ASN A 262 -21.78 -23.92 5.00
C ASN A 262 -23.12 -24.53 5.43
N ALA A 263 -23.10 -25.71 6.05
CA ALA A 263 -24.31 -26.39 6.52
C ALA A 263 -24.88 -25.75 7.79
N LEU A 264 -24.04 -25.15 8.64
CA LEU A 264 -24.47 -24.37 9.80
C LEU A 264 -25.18 -23.07 9.40
N GLY A 265 -24.80 -22.46 8.27
CA GLY A 265 -25.32 -21.16 7.82
C GLY A 265 -24.72 -20.00 8.62
N ALA A 266 -25.09 -18.76 8.25
CA ALA A 266 -24.48 -17.55 8.80
C ALA A 266 -24.66 -17.44 10.33
N ALA A 267 -23.59 -17.06 11.02
CA ALA A 267 -23.55 -16.78 12.45
C ALA A 267 -23.34 -15.27 12.71
N PRO A 268 -23.65 -14.76 13.91
CA PRO A 268 -23.39 -13.36 14.28
C PRO A 268 -21.91 -12.97 14.20
N ASP A 269 -21.03 -13.90 14.57
CA ASP A 269 -19.58 -13.79 14.39
C ASP A 269 -19.15 -14.72 13.25
N PRO A 270 -18.15 -14.33 12.43
CA PRO A 270 -17.64 -15.19 11.36
C PRO A 270 -17.04 -16.48 11.94
N TYR A 271 -17.21 -17.58 11.20
CA TYR A 271 -16.50 -18.82 11.52
C TYR A 271 -15.02 -18.67 11.24
N ARG A 272 -14.19 -19.49 11.88
CA ARG A 272 -12.75 -19.56 11.58
C ARG A 272 -12.35 -20.97 11.17
N ILE A 273 -11.58 -21.06 10.10
CA ILE A 273 -10.86 -22.27 9.71
C ILE A 273 -9.36 -22.01 9.85
N GLU A 274 -8.72 -22.81 10.71
CA GLU A 274 -7.29 -22.79 11.00
C GLU A 274 -6.61 -24.06 10.53
N PHE A 275 -5.28 -24.10 10.56
CA PHE A 275 -4.45 -25.20 10.11
C PHE A 275 -3.44 -25.58 11.20
N ASP A 276 -3.42 -26.85 11.58
CA ASP A 276 -2.39 -27.48 12.41
C ASP A 276 -2.11 -28.89 11.89
N ILE A 277 -1.62 -28.96 10.66
CA ILE A 277 -1.28 -30.22 10.02
C ILE A 277 0.11 -30.63 10.49
N VAL A 278 0.20 -31.81 11.11
CA VAL A 278 1.47 -32.37 11.62
C VAL A 278 2.33 -32.86 10.44
N ALA A 279 3.04 -31.93 9.80
CA ALA A 279 3.97 -32.16 8.71
C ALA A 279 5.08 -31.11 8.72
N SER A 280 6.23 -31.43 8.12
CA SER A 280 7.37 -30.51 8.01
C SER A 280 7.42 -29.86 6.62
N GLY A 281 7.69 -28.57 6.57
CA GLY A 281 7.85 -27.84 5.30
C GLY A 281 6.52 -27.50 4.64
N VAL A 282 6.53 -27.41 3.31
CA VAL A 282 5.34 -27.08 2.51
C VAL A 282 4.35 -28.26 2.53
N ILE A 283 3.08 -27.96 2.79
CA ILE A 283 1.98 -28.91 2.89
C ILE A 283 1.03 -28.66 1.72
N THR A 284 0.90 -29.65 0.85
CA THR A 284 0.01 -29.57 -0.31
C THR A 284 -1.30 -30.29 -0.02
N ILE A 285 -2.40 -29.56 -0.13
CA ILE A 285 -3.76 -30.06 -0.20
C ILE A 285 -4.09 -30.15 -1.69
N SER A 286 -4.37 -31.36 -2.17
CA SER A 286 -4.67 -31.64 -3.58
C SER A 286 -6.11 -32.14 -3.71
N PRO A 287 -7.10 -31.25 -3.93
CA PRO A 287 -8.48 -31.67 -4.06
C PRO A 287 -8.67 -32.62 -5.25
N ALA A 288 -9.47 -33.66 -5.07
CA ALA A 288 -9.84 -34.60 -6.13
C ALA A 288 -10.99 -34.07 -7.01
N MET A 289 -11.72 -33.07 -6.53
CA MET A 289 -12.81 -32.39 -7.21
C MET A 289 -12.89 -30.92 -6.72
N PRO A 290 -13.67 -30.02 -7.37
CA PRO A 290 -13.80 -28.65 -6.89
C PRO A 290 -14.15 -28.59 -5.39
N LEU A 291 -13.50 -27.69 -4.65
CA LEU A 291 -13.84 -27.44 -3.24
C LEU A 291 -15.26 -26.85 -3.15
N PRO A 292 -15.99 -27.08 -2.04
CA PRO A 292 -17.25 -26.39 -1.79
C PRO A 292 -17.03 -24.86 -1.80
N PRO A 293 -17.92 -24.06 -2.39
CA PRO A 293 -17.85 -22.60 -2.26
C PRO A 293 -18.05 -22.20 -0.79
N ILE A 294 -17.53 -21.05 -0.38
CA ILE A 294 -17.78 -20.44 0.92
C ILE A 294 -19.08 -19.64 0.81
N LEU A 295 -20.07 -19.93 1.66
CA LEU A 295 -21.43 -19.37 1.58
C LEU A 295 -21.83 -18.58 2.85
N VAL A 296 -20.88 -18.40 3.76
CA VAL A 296 -21.06 -17.73 5.06
C VAL A 296 -19.82 -16.88 5.35
N PRO A 297 -19.91 -15.82 6.17
CA PRO A 297 -18.74 -15.05 6.56
C PRO A 297 -17.70 -15.97 7.23
N LEU A 298 -16.49 -16.00 6.69
CA LEU A 298 -15.45 -16.95 7.08
C LEU A 298 -14.08 -16.28 7.15
N GLU A 299 -13.35 -16.55 8.24
CA GLU A 299 -11.91 -16.34 8.31
C GLU A 299 -11.18 -17.66 7.97
N LEU A 300 -10.65 -17.77 6.75
CA LEU A 300 -9.80 -18.89 6.35
C LEU A 300 -8.33 -18.48 6.46
N ASP A 301 -7.65 -19.02 7.46
CA ASP A 301 -6.34 -18.53 7.87
C ASP A 301 -5.25 -19.60 7.80
N GLY A 302 -4.63 -19.72 6.63
CA GLY A 302 -3.46 -20.56 6.42
C GLY A 302 -2.22 -20.13 7.22
N ALA A 303 -2.19 -18.90 7.74
CA ALA A 303 -1.06 -18.40 8.52
C ALA A 303 -0.98 -19.00 9.93
N THR A 304 -2.04 -19.69 10.36
CA THR A 304 -2.06 -20.46 11.62
C THR A 304 -1.19 -21.70 11.58
N GLN A 305 -0.89 -22.25 10.40
CA GLN A 305 -0.02 -23.40 10.26
C GLN A 305 1.37 -23.08 10.84
N PRO A 306 1.92 -23.91 11.74
CA PRO A 306 3.26 -23.74 12.28
C PRO A 306 4.34 -23.43 11.22
N ASP A 307 5.28 -22.56 11.59
CA ASP A 307 6.35 -22.04 10.72
C ASP A 307 5.86 -21.28 9.48
N THR A 308 4.68 -20.66 9.54
CA THR A 308 4.15 -19.72 8.53
C THR A 308 4.33 -18.28 8.99
N SER A 309 4.63 -17.38 8.05
CA SER A 309 4.65 -15.94 8.34
C SER A 309 4.24 -15.11 7.12
N CYS A 310 3.42 -14.09 7.37
CA CYS A 310 3.11 -13.05 6.39
C CYS A 310 4.33 -12.19 6.04
N PRO A 311 4.33 -11.48 4.90
CA PRO A 311 5.46 -10.67 4.50
C PRO A 311 5.71 -9.53 5.50
N THR A 312 6.90 -8.96 5.47
CA THR A 312 7.24 -7.74 6.22
C THR A 312 7.74 -6.67 5.25
N ALA A 313 8.16 -5.52 5.79
CA ALA A 313 8.82 -4.49 4.98
C ALA A 313 10.04 -5.07 4.22
N THR A 314 10.83 -5.92 4.88
CA THR A 314 12.14 -6.37 4.41
C THR A 314 12.23 -7.84 3.99
N ALA A 315 11.18 -8.65 4.24
CA ALA A 315 11.19 -10.08 3.92
C ALA A 315 9.89 -10.52 3.22
N PRO A 316 9.97 -11.44 2.24
CA PRO A 316 8.79 -12.04 1.63
C PRO A 316 8.05 -12.94 2.63
N ALA A 317 6.83 -13.37 2.25
CA ALA A 317 6.07 -14.33 3.03
C ALA A 317 6.77 -15.70 3.05
N ASN A 318 6.54 -16.47 4.11
CA ASN A 318 6.90 -17.88 4.19
C ASN A 318 5.61 -18.66 4.44
N LEU A 319 4.95 -19.08 3.36
CA LEU A 319 3.66 -19.74 3.39
C LEU A 319 3.81 -21.27 3.30
N ARG A 320 3.02 -22.00 4.12
CA ARG A 320 3.13 -23.46 4.22
C ARG A 320 2.00 -24.22 3.55
N ILE A 321 0.79 -23.67 3.52
CA ILE A 321 -0.39 -24.35 2.97
C ILE A 321 -0.52 -24.04 1.47
N VAL A 322 -0.41 -25.08 0.64
CA VAL A 322 -0.61 -25.02 -0.81
C VAL A 322 -1.91 -25.72 -1.18
N LEU A 323 -2.80 -25.00 -1.86
CA LEU A 323 -3.94 -25.55 -2.57
C LEU A 323 -3.54 -25.80 -4.03
N ASP A 324 -3.52 -27.06 -4.44
CA ASP A 324 -3.06 -27.48 -5.76
C ASP A 324 -4.19 -28.14 -6.56
N GLY A 325 -4.63 -27.48 -7.63
CA GLY A 325 -5.73 -27.91 -8.49
C GLY A 325 -5.37 -29.02 -9.49
N SER A 326 -4.11 -29.43 -9.60
CA SER A 326 -3.62 -30.31 -10.67
C SER A 326 -4.25 -31.71 -10.72
N HIS A 327 -4.92 -32.13 -9.63
CA HIS A 327 -5.60 -33.43 -9.52
C HIS A 327 -7.10 -33.39 -9.89
N ILE A 328 -7.66 -32.22 -10.19
CA ILE A 328 -9.08 -32.07 -10.54
C ILE A 328 -9.28 -32.28 -12.04
N SER A 329 -10.11 -33.24 -12.43
CA SER A 329 -10.33 -33.59 -13.84
C SER A 329 -11.31 -32.68 -14.60
N ASN A 330 -12.04 -31.82 -13.89
CA ASN A 330 -13.01 -30.86 -14.45
C ASN A 330 -12.52 -29.43 -14.27
N PRO A 331 -13.04 -28.45 -15.04
CA PRO A 331 -12.80 -27.02 -14.77
C PRO A 331 -13.12 -26.68 -13.31
N ALA A 332 -12.17 -26.08 -12.60
CA ALA A 332 -12.28 -25.79 -11.18
C ALA A 332 -11.56 -24.50 -10.85
N THR A 333 -12.22 -23.66 -10.05
CA THR A 333 -11.62 -22.53 -9.35
C THR A 333 -11.05 -23.02 -8.01
N GLY A 334 -9.95 -22.42 -7.54
CA GLY A 334 -9.32 -22.81 -6.27
C GLY A 334 -10.22 -22.59 -5.06
N LEU A 335 -10.62 -21.34 -4.83
CA LEU A 335 -11.59 -20.96 -3.81
C LEU A 335 -12.66 -20.03 -4.38
N ILE A 336 -13.89 -20.18 -3.91
CA ILE A 336 -15.02 -19.36 -4.34
C ILE A 336 -15.64 -18.76 -3.09
N LEU A 337 -15.57 -17.43 -2.94
CA LEU A 337 -16.44 -16.68 -2.04
C LEU A 337 -17.77 -16.46 -2.78
N GLY A 338 -18.81 -17.15 -2.35
CA GLY A 338 -20.14 -17.13 -2.95
C GLY A 338 -21.10 -16.22 -2.20
N ALA A 339 -22.33 -16.12 -2.69
CA ALA A 339 -23.39 -15.33 -2.05
C ALA A 339 -23.57 -15.73 -0.57
N GLY A 340 -23.58 -14.73 0.31
CA GLY A 340 -23.67 -14.90 1.76
C GLY A 340 -22.34 -14.95 2.50
N SER A 341 -21.21 -14.87 1.79
CA SER A 341 -19.87 -14.84 2.38
C SER A 341 -19.29 -13.43 2.58
N ASP A 342 -20.13 -12.39 2.60
CA ASP A 342 -19.67 -11.01 2.77
C ASP A 342 -18.84 -10.85 4.06
N GLY A 343 -17.81 -10.01 4.03
CA GLY A 343 -16.94 -9.80 5.18
C GLY A 343 -15.97 -10.95 5.48
N SER A 344 -15.77 -11.89 4.55
CA SER A 344 -14.80 -12.98 4.74
C SER A 344 -13.35 -12.49 4.66
N LEU A 345 -12.45 -13.26 5.27
CA LEU A 345 -11.02 -13.04 5.23
C LEU A 345 -10.30 -14.29 4.71
N ILE A 346 -9.43 -14.13 3.72
CA ILE A 346 -8.59 -15.19 3.19
C ILE A 346 -7.12 -14.77 3.29
N ARG A 347 -6.31 -15.52 4.05
CA ARG A 347 -4.87 -15.26 4.15
C ARG A 347 -4.02 -16.52 4.34
N GLY A 348 -2.72 -16.38 4.07
CA GLY A 348 -1.71 -17.39 4.39
C GLY A 348 -1.71 -18.60 3.47
N LEU A 349 -2.31 -18.50 2.28
CA LEU A 349 -2.44 -19.59 1.33
C LEU A 349 -1.57 -19.39 0.10
N VAL A 350 -1.06 -20.50 -0.42
CA VAL A 350 -0.54 -20.60 -1.78
C VAL A 350 -1.61 -21.28 -2.64
N ILE A 351 -2.01 -20.70 -3.76
CA ILE A 351 -3.11 -21.23 -4.60
C ILE A 351 -2.64 -21.31 -6.05
N GLY A 352 -2.63 -22.50 -6.63
CA GLY A 352 -2.16 -22.69 -8.01
C GLY A 352 -2.58 -23.99 -8.69
N ASN A 353 -2.23 -24.09 -9.97
CA ASN A 353 -2.56 -25.21 -10.87
C ASN A 353 -4.07 -25.48 -11.04
N PHE A 354 -4.93 -24.47 -10.86
CA PHE A 354 -6.35 -24.61 -11.13
C PHE A 354 -6.66 -24.40 -12.61
N SER A 355 -7.63 -25.14 -13.13
CA SER A 355 -8.04 -25.11 -14.54
C SER A 355 -8.93 -23.92 -14.90
N ASN A 356 -9.38 -23.15 -13.90
CA ASN A 356 -9.97 -21.82 -14.03
C ASN A 356 -9.10 -20.81 -13.27
N GLN A 357 -9.69 -19.84 -12.57
CA GLN A 357 -8.98 -18.88 -11.72
C GLN A 357 -8.58 -19.46 -10.34
N GLY A 358 -7.60 -18.84 -9.68
CA GLY A 358 -7.18 -19.23 -8.33
C GLY A 358 -8.24 -18.91 -7.27
N LEU A 359 -8.74 -17.68 -7.25
CA LEU A 359 -9.75 -17.20 -6.32
C LEU A 359 -10.86 -16.45 -7.07
N SER A 360 -12.13 -16.72 -6.74
CA SER A 360 -13.29 -15.98 -7.24
C SER A 360 -14.06 -15.36 -6.09
N ILE A 361 -14.32 -14.05 -6.17
CA ILE A 361 -14.95 -13.23 -5.14
C ILE A 361 -16.30 -12.71 -5.66
N ASN A 362 -17.39 -13.38 -5.30
CA ASN A 362 -18.75 -13.06 -5.73
C ASN A 362 -19.60 -12.50 -4.56
N SER A 363 -18.93 -11.91 -3.57
CA SER A 363 -19.49 -11.35 -2.34
C SER A 363 -18.75 -10.05 -2.00
N ASP A 364 -19.26 -9.32 -1.02
CA ASP A 364 -18.82 -7.97 -0.71
C ASP A 364 -17.96 -7.90 0.57
N ASP A 365 -17.28 -6.78 0.80
CA ASP A 365 -16.57 -6.46 2.06
C ASP A 365 -15.46 -7.47 2.46
N ASN A 366 -14.97 -8.28 1.53
CA ASN A 366 -13.97 -9.30 1.83
C ASN A 366 -12.55 -8.75 1.89
N HIS A 367 -11.70 -9.41 2.67
CA HIS A 367 -10.30 -9.03 2.86
C HIS A 367 -9.36 -10.17 2.43
N ILE A 368 -8.59 -9.93 1.38
CA ILE A 368 -7.71 -10.93 0.77
C ILE A 368 -6.28 -10.42 0.85
N TYR A 369 -5.45 -10.97 1.74
CA TYR A 369 -4.06 -10.52 1.91
C TYR A 369 -3.13 -11.65 2.34
N CYS A 370 -1.82 -11.46 2.21
CA CYS A 370 -0.83 -12.47 2.61
C CYS A 370 -1.01 -13.82 1.89
N ASN A 371 -1.42 -13.78 0.61
CA ASN A 371 -1.53 -14.98 -0.23
C ASN A 371 -0.52 -14.95 -1.38
N GLN A 372 -0.20 -16.13 -1.91
CA GLN A 372 0.57 -16.33 -3.14
C GLN A 372 -0.31 -17.07 -4.14
N ILE A 373 -0.69 -16.42 -5.24
CA ILE A 373 -1.70 -16.90 -6.18
C ILE A 373 -1.08 -17.01 -7.57
N GLY A 374 -0.99 -18.25 -8.07
CA GLY A 374 -0.31 -18.62 -9.32
C GLY A 374 1.22 -18.77 -9.20
N ILE A 375 1.79 -18.52 -8.02
CA ILE A 375 3.22 -18.67 -7.72
C ILE A 375 3.44 -19.56 -6.49
N GLY A 376 4.45 -20.42 -6.56
CA GLY A 376 4.72 -21.47 -5.58
C GLY A 376 5.18 -20.92 -4.25
N ALA A 377 5.17 -21.75 -3.22
CA ALA A 377 5.54 -21.38 -1.85
C ALA A 377 6.98 -20.84 -1.71
N ASP A 378 7.85 -21.10 -2.69
CA ASP A 378 9.20 -20.53 -2.76
C ASP A 378 9.22 -19.06 -3.20
N GLY A 379 8.08 -18.52 -3.65
CA GLY A 379 7.93 -17.15 -4.12
C GLY A 379 8.56 -16.89 -5.49
N VAL A 380 8.95 -17.93 -6.23
CA VAL A 380 9.65 -17.80 -7.51
C VAL A 380 9.10 -18.73 -8.59
N THR A 381 8.71 -19.96 -8.26
CA THR A 381 8.28 -20.95 -9.25
C THR A 381 6.82 -20.71 -9.67
N PRO A 382 6.51 -20.45 -10.96
CA PRO A 382 5.13 -20.35 -11.40
C PRO A 382 4.38 -21.69 -11.24
N ILE A 383 3.17 -21.62 -10.70
CA ILE A 383 2.18 -22.70 -10.58
C ILE A 383 0.82 -22.14 -11.03
N GLY A 384 0.83 -21.54 -12.21
CA GLY A 384 -0.25 -20.72 -12.74
C GLY A 384 -1.63 -21.37 -12.69
N ASN A 385 -2.64 -20.53 -12.52
CA ASN A 385 -4.01 -20.89 -12.83
C ASN A 385 -4.25 -20.61 -14.32
N VAL A 386 -5.08 -21.41 -14.98
CA VAL A 386 -5.28 -21.35 -16.45
C VAL A 386 -6.01 -20.09 -16.91
N TYR A 387 -6.74 -19.43 -16.00
CA TYR A 387 -7.36 -18.14 -16.24
C TYR A 387 -6.67 -17.09 -15.37
N PHE A 388 -7.44 -16.42 -14.51
CA PHE A 388 -6.99 -15.31 -13.69
C PHE A 388 -6.35 -15.80 -12.40
N GLY A 389 -5.49 -14.99 -11.78
CA GLY A 389 -5.13 -15.21 -10.38
C GLY A 389 -6.33 -15.02 -9.47
N VAL A 390 -6.90 -13.82 -9.52
CA VAL A 390 -8.06 -13.40 -8.73
C VAL A 390 -9.12 -12.80 -9.65
N HIS A 391 -10.36 -13.24 -9.49
CA HIS A 391 -11.54 -12.70 -10.18
C HIS A 391 -12.50 -12.11 -9.17
N VAL A 392 -12.92 -10.87 -9.38
CA VAL A 392 -13.78 -10.12 -8.47
C VAL A 392 -15.05 -9.71 -9.21
N ASN A 393 -16.19 -10.00 -8.61
CA ASN A 393 -17.51 -9.58 -9.08
C ASN A 393 -18.26 -8.78 -7.99
N GLY A 394 -17.94 -8.98 -6.71
CA GLY A 394 -18.53 -8.20 -5.61
C GLY A 394 -17.88 -6.82 -5.41
N ALA A 395 -18.44 -6.06 -4.46
CA ALA A 395 -18.06 -4.70 -4.14
C ALA A 395 -17.33 -4.55 -2.80
N HIS A 396 -16.66 -3.40 -2.60
CA HIS A 396 -15.99 -3.05 -1.34
C HIS A 396 -14.96 -4.07 -0.83
N ASN A 397 -14.42 -4.91 -1.71
CA ASN A 397 -13.39 -5.87 -1.34
C ASN A 397 -12.03 -5.18 -1.25
N VAL A 398 -11.23 -5.62 -0.28
CA VAL A 398 -9.84 -5.19 -0.10
C VAL A 398 -8.92 -6.32 -0.52
N ILE A 399 -8.17 -6.09 -1.61
CA ILE A 399 -7.17 -7.02 -2.14
C ILE A 399 -5.80 -6.43 -1.83
N GLY A 400 -5.14 -7.06 -0.88
CA GLY A 400 -3.95 -6.57 -0.21
C GLY A 400 -4.34 -5.78 1.04
N GLY A 401 -3.71 -4.64 1.27
CA GLY A 401 -4.04 -3.80 2.42
C GLY A 401 -3.24 -2.52 2.48
N SER A 402 -3.94 -1.42 2.72
CA SER A 402 -3.34 -0.10 2.87
C SER A 402 -2.53 -0.05 4.16
N ASN A 403 -1.42 0.70 4.10
CA ASN A 403 -0.64 1.15 5.27
C ASN A 403 0.11 0.08 6.07
N PHE A 404 -0.16 -1.22 5.89
CA PHE A 404 0.53 -2.31 6.61
C PHE A 404 1.30 -3.24 5.68
N HIS A 405 2.63 -3.32 5.82
CA HIS A 405 3.50 -4.13 4.94
C HIS A 405 3.22 -5.64 4.97
N ASN A 406 2.54 -6.15 6.00
CA ASN A 406 2.17 -7.56 6.14
C ASN A 406 0.88 -7.95 5.41
N ARG A 407 0.18 -7.00 4.79
CA ARG A 407 -1.05 -7.23 4.03
C ARG A 407 -0.80 -7.26 2.52
N ARG A 408 0.25 -7.95 2.08
CA ARG A 408 0.62 -8.04 0.65
C ARG A 408 0.31 -9.41 0.07
N ASN A 409 -0.38 -9.44 -1.07
CA ASN A 409 -0.44 -10.64 -1.92
C ASN A 409 0.64 -10.63 -2.99
N VAL A 410 0.95 -11.81 -3.51
CA VAL A 410 1.70 -12.01 -4.75
C VAL A 410 0.78 -12.72 -5.74
N ILE A 411 0.45 -12.08 -6.86
CA ILE A 411 -0.48 -12.58 -7.87
C ILE A 411 0.27 -12.66 -9.20
N SER A 412 0.77 -13.84 -9.56
CA SER A 412 1.83 -13.99 -10.56
C SER A 412 1.76 -15.35 -11.22
N GLY A 413 2.32 -15.49 -12.42
CA GLY A 413 2.41 -16.77 -13.12
C GLY A 413 1.10 -17.36 -13.63
N ASN A 414 -0.02 -16.62 -13.59
CA ASN A 414 -1.30 -17.07 -14.15
C ASN A 414 -1.30 -16.96 -15.68
N ASP A 415 -2.08 -17.79 -16.38
CA ASP A 415 -2.03 -17.86 -17.86
C ASP A 415 -2.71 -16.67 -18.55
N LEU A 416 -3.64 -15.98 -17.88
CA LEU A 416 -4.25 -14.73 -18.34
C LEU A 416 -3.87 -13.57 -17.41
N GLU A 417 -4.83 -12.79 -16.91
CA GLU A 417 -4.58 -11.66 -16.03
C GLU A 417 -4.23 -12.07 -14.60
N GLY A 418 -3.45 -11.24 -13.91
CA GLY A 418 -3.24 -11.40 -12.48
C GLY A 418 -4.56 -11.21 -11.73
N LEU A 419 -5.16 -10.03 -11.88
CA LEU A 419 -6.40 -9.63 -11.23
C LEU A 419 -7.41 -9.13 -12.26
N PHE A 420 -8.65 -9.63 -12.17
CA PHE A 420 -9.76 -9.18 -12.99
C PHE A 420 -10.90 -8.62 -12.11
N LEU A 421 -11.15 -7.32 -12.22
CA LEU A 421 -12.31 -6.62 -11.65
C LEU A 421 -13.42 -6.59 -12.71
N ASP A 422 -14.36 -7.52 -12.60
CA ASP A 422 -15.43 -7.74 -13.57
C ASP A 422 -16.50 -6.63 -13.51
N ILE A 423 -17.48 -6.69 -14.41
CA ILE A 423 -18.46 -5.63 -14.65
C ILE A 423 -19.28 -5.22 -13.42
N ASP A 424 -19.53 -6.14 -12.49
CA ASP A 424 -20.27 -5.85 -11.25
C ASP A 424 -19.35 -5.44 -10.09
N ALA A 425 -18.02 -5.51 -10.26
CA ALA A 425 -17.08 -5.21 -9.21
C ALA A 425 -16.95 -3.69 -9.02
N SER A 426 -17.53 -3.15 -7.94
CA SER A 426 -17.45 -1.73 -7.63
C SER A 426 -16.75 -1.42 -6.31
N ASP A 427 -16.16 -0.22 -6.22
CA ASP A 427 -15.64 0.31 -4.95
C ASP A 427 -14.59 -0.59 -4.27
N ASN A 428 -13.89 -1.43 -5.04
CA ASN A 428 -12.86 -2.32 -4.50
C ASN A 428 -11.54 -1.56 -4.36
N LEU A 429 -10.79 -1.91 -3.31
CA LEU A 429 -9.45 -1.39 -3.04
C LEU A 429 -8.40 -2.46 -3.37
N VAL A 430 -7.56 -2.19 -4.36
CA VAL A 430 -6.43 -3.03 -4.72
C VAL A 430 -5.15 -2.31 -4.35
N THR A 431 -4.46 -2.73 -3.29
CA THR A 431 -3.29 -1.99 -2.80
C THR A 431 -2.23 -2.89 -2.17
N ASN A 432 -0.96 -2.48 -2.22
CA ASN A 432 0.18 -3.21 -1.65
C ASN A 432 0.32 -4.65 -2.18
N ASN A 433 -0.06 -4.92 -3.43
CA ASN A 433 0.15 -6.22 -4.08
C ASN A 433 1.41 -6.24 -4.94
N LEU A 434 1.99 -7.43 -5.13
CA LEU A 434 2.97 -7.71 -6.19
C LEU A 434 2.26 -8.48 -7.30
N ILE A 435 2.19 -7.92 -8.50
CA ILE A 435 1.47 -8.48 -9.64
C ILE A 435 2.43 -8.65 -10.81
N GLY A 436 2.69 -9.91 -11.18
CA GLY A 436 3.62 -10.30 -12.24
C GLY A 436 5.11 -10.40 -11.83
N THR A 437 5.42 -10.40 -10.53
CA THR A 437 6.80 -10.45 -10.02
C THR A 437 6.99 -11.58 -9.01
N THR A 438 8.24 -11.92 -8.72
CA THR A 438 8.60 -12.82 -7.61
C THR A 438 8.16 -12.22 -6.26
N ALA A 439 8.07 -13.03 -5.21
CA ALA A 439 7.55 -12.60 -3.90
C ALA A 439 8.42 -11.53 -3.20
N ASP A 440 9.66 -11.34 -3.62
CA ASP A 440 10.52 -10.22 -3.21
C ASP A 440 10.29 -8.93 -4.03
N GLY A 441 9.61 -9.04 -5.17
CA GLY A 441 9.30 -7.96 -6.11
C GLY A 441 10.48 -7.50 -6.97
N LEU A 442 11.54 -8.32 -7.08
CA LEU A 442 12.79 -7.93 -7.74
C LEU A 442 13.01 -8.61 -9.10
N ALA A 443 12.25 -9.65 -9.43
CA ALA A 443 12.32 -10.32 -10.73
C ALA A 443 10.92 -10.56 -11.30
N ALA A 444 10.83 -10.73 -12.62
CA ALA A 444 9.57 -11.04 -13.28
C ALA A 444 9.15 -12.50 -13.03
N ALA A 445 7.87 -12.68 -12.73
CA ALA A 445 7.14 -13.94 -12.71
C ALA A 445 5.76 -13.67 -13.32
N GLY A 446 5.77 -13.08 -14.52
CA GLY A 446 4.62 -12.44 -15.15
C GLY A 446 3.37 -13.31 -15.24
N ASN A 447 2.22 -12.66 -15.17
CA ASN A 447 0.99 -13.25 -15.70
C ASN A 447 1.04 -13.23 -17.24
N GLY A 448 0.29 -14.12 -17.89
CA GLY A 448 0.36 -14.36 -19.33
C GLY A 448 -0.21 -13.22 -20.18
N ASP A 449 -1.12 -12.43 -19.63
CA ASP A 449 -1.68 -11.23 -20.26
C ASP A 449 -1.48 -9.98 -19.37
N HIS A 450 -2.54 -9.21 -19.08
CA HIS A 450 -2.44 -7.99 -18.27
C HIS A 450 -2.12 -8.27 -16.79
N GLY A 451 -1.49 -7.31 -16.12
CA GLY A 451 -1.40 -7.36 -14.65
C GLY A 451 -2.79 -7.28 -14.01
N ILE A 452 -3.53 -6.22 -14.35
CA ILE A 452 -4.90 -5.96 -13.88
C ILE A 452 -5.80 -5.63 -15.07
N LEU A 453 -6.96 -6.27 -15.16
CA LEU A 453 -8.06 -5.89 -16.05
C LEU A 453 -9.23 -5.33 -15.22
N ILE A 454 -9.78 -4.20 -15.65
CA ILE A 454 -10.87 -3.49 -14.98
C ILE A 454 -12.00 -3.25 -15.97
N ILE A 455 -13.18 -3.77 -15.64
CA ILE A 455 -14.44 -3.56 -16.35
C ILE A 455 -15.50 -2.96 -15.42
N GLY A 456 -15.42 -3.25 -14.12
CA GLY A 456 -16.29 -2.63 -13.10
C GLY A 456 -15.88 -1.21 -12.72
N GLU A 457 -16.86 -0.39 -12.36
CA GLU A 457 -16.70 1.05 -12.09
C GLU A 457 -16.26 1.35 -10.64
N GLY A 458 -15.70 2.54 -10.39
CA GLY A 458 -15.49 3.05 -9.02
C GLY A 458 -14.35 2.39 -8.22
N ASN A 459 -13.49 1.61 -8.88
CA ASN A 459 -12.41 0.88 -8.20
C ASN A 459 -11.16 1.77 -7.95
N LEU A 460 -10.43 1.50 -6.87
CA LEU A 460 -9.18 2.17 -6.54
C LEU A 460 -7.99 1.21 -6.60
N ILE A 461 -7.05 1.50 -7.51
CA ILE A 461 -5.78 0.80 -7.65
C ILE A 461 -4.66 1.63 -7.02
N GLY A 462 -4.21 1.19 -5.86
CA GLY A 462 -3.16 1.81 -5.06
C GLY A 462 -3.73 2.53 -3.84
N SER A 463 -3.19 3.70 -3.48
CA SER A 463 -3.68 4.46 -2.31
C SER A 463 -3.35 5.94 -2.41
N PHE A 464 -4.23 6.77 -1.84
CA PHE A 464 -3.98 8.20 -1.59
C PHE A 464 -2.86 8.45 -0.57
N SER A 465 -2.54 7.46 0.29
CA SER A 465 -1.50 7.53 1.33
C SER A 465 -0.11 7.05 0.88
N GLY A 466 0.09 6.72 -0.41
CA GLY A 466 1.41 6.43 -0.98
C GLY A 466 1.89 4.97 -0.91
N VAL A 467 1.11 4.03 -0.39
CA VAL A 467 1.37 2.59 -0.55
C VAL A 467 0.58 2.07 -1.75
N GLY A 468 1.21 1.96 -2.92
CA GLY A 468 0.58 1.38 -4.12
C GLY A 468 0.98 -0.07 -4.40
N ASN A 469 0.61 -0.56 -5.57
CA ASN A 469 0.98 -1.90 -6.06
C ASN A 469 2.28 -1.87 -6.88
N VAL A 470 2.93 -3.03 -6.99
CA VAL A 470 3.97 -3.28 -8.01
C VAL A 470 3.34 -4.12 -9.11
N ILE A 471 3.22 -3.57 -10.32
CA ILE A 471 2.53 -4.17 -11.46
C ILE A 471 3.50 -4.22 -12.64
N SER A 472 4.22 -5.33 -12.75
CA SER A 472 5.43 -5.41 -13.56
C SER A 472 5.65 -6.83 -14.09
N GLY A 473 6.39 -6.96 -15.19
CA GLY A 473 6.74 -8.27 -15.76
C GLY A 473 5.61 -9.03 -16.45
N ASN A 474 4.43 -8.44 -16.63
CA ASN A 474 3.27 -9.10 -17.23
C ASN A 474 3.37 -9.20 -18.76
N GLY A 475 2.71 -10.20 -19.36
CA GLY A 475 2.74 -10.52 -20.79
C GLY A 475 2.01 -9.52 -21.69
N GLY A 476 1.11 -8.71 -21.14
CA GLY A 476 0.40 -7.62 -21.79
C GLY A 476 0.67 -6.28 -21.09
N ASN A 477 -0.36 -5.44 -20.97
CA ASN A 477 -0.29 -4.18 -20.22
C ASN A 477 -0.12 -4.38 -18.72
N GLY A 478 0.39 -3.36 -18.01
CA GLY A 478 0.32 -3.34 -16.55
C GLY A 478 -1.14 -3.31 -16.07
N ILE A 479 -1.88 -2.28 -16.45
CA ILE A 479 -3.30 -2.11 -16.16
C ILE A 479 -4.06 -1.88 -17.48
N LEU A 480 -5.16 -2.59 -17.67
CA LEU A 480 -6.12 -2.34 -18.75
C LEU A 480 -7.48 -1.95 -18.15
N ILE A 481 -8.02 -0.82 -18.59
CA ILE A 481 -9.37 -0.34 -18.25
C ILE A 481 -10.24 -0.42 -19.51
N ASN A 482 -11.35 -1.14 -19.41
CA ASN A 482 -12.25 -1.38 -20.54
C ASN A 482 -13.69 -1.04 -20.16
N ASN A 483 -14.15 0.14 -20.61
CA ASN A 483 -15.49 0.65 -20.35
C ASN A 483 -15.85 0.69 -18.84
N ALA A 484 -14.91 1.17 -18.01
CA ALA A 484 -15.07 1.31 -16.57
C ALA A 484 -14.81 2.77 -16.15
N ASP A 485 -15.85 3.42 -15.62
CA ASP A 485 -15.76 4.80 -15.18
C ASP A 485 -15.30 4.92 -13.72
N PHE A 486 -14.86 6.13 -13.34
CA PHE A 486 -14.53 6.50 -11.95
C PHE A 486 -13.44 5.64 -11.29
N THR A 487 -12.52 5.10 -12.09
CA THR A 487 -11.37 4.34 -11.56
C THR A 487 -10.27 5.30 -11.06
N GLY A 488 -9.76 5.06 -9.85
CA GLY A 488 -8.57 5.76 -9.33
C GLY A 488 -7.32 4.90 -9.51
N ILE A 489 -6.22 5.46 -10.00
CA ILE A 489 -4.92 4.78 -10.12
C ILE A 489 -3.83 5.67 -9.52
N MET A 490 -3.30 5.32 -8.35
CA MET A 490 -2.42 6.22 -7.58
C MET A 490 -1.30 5.49 -6.85
N GLY A 491 -0.11 6.09 -6.82
CA GLY A 491 1.03 5.59 -6.04
C GLY A 491 1.59 4.23 -6.48
N ASN A 492 1.24 3.74 -7.67
CA ASN A 492 1.69 2.43 -8.15
C ASN A 492 3.08 2.50 -8.79
N LEU A 493 3.80 1.38 -8.71
CA LEU A 493 5.03 1.10 -9.45
C LEU A 493 4.69 0.19 -10.64
N ILE A 494 4.80 0.70 -11.87
CA ILE A 494 4.35 0.02 -13.09
C ILE A 494 5.51 -0.11 -14.08
N GLY A 495 5.89 -1.35 -14.39
CA GLY A 495 7.03 -1.66 -15.27
C GLY A 495 8.40 -1.57 -14.59
N VAL A 496 8.43 -1.37 -13.27
CA VAL A 496 9.63 -1.31 -12.43
C VAL A 496 9.57 -2.30 -11.27
N ASP A 497 10.71 -2.61 -10.67
CA ASP A 497 10.79 -3.43 -9.47
C ASP A 497 10.20 -2.74 -8.24
N ARG A 498 10.07 -3.49 -7.14
CA ARG A 498 9.54 -2.97 -5.87
C ARG A 498 10.36 -1.82 -5.27
N THR A 499 11.59 -1.59 -5.74
CA THR A 499 12.42 -0.44 -5.31
C THR A 499 12.19 0.80 -6.17
N GLY A 500 11.50 0.65 -7.31
CA GLY A 500 11.32 1.70 -8.31
C GLY A 500 12.59 2.03 -9.10
N GLN A 501 13.66 1.23 -8.98
CA GLN A 501 14.97 1.53 -9.58
C GLN A 501 15.30 0.64 -10.77
N GLY A 502 14.89 -0.62 -10.76
CA GLY A 502 15.10 -1.56 -11.87
C GLY A 502 13.90 -1.63 -12.78
N PHE A 503 14.11 -1.64 -14.10
CA PHE A 503 13.05 -1.92 -15.07
C PHE A 503 12.68 -3.42 -15.04
N LEU A 504 11.38 -3.69 -14.89
CA LEU A 504 10.74 -4.99 -15.00
C LEU A 504 9.53 -4.82 -15.96
N PRO A 505 9.77 -4.74 -17.28
CA PRO A 505 8.77 -4.31 -18.25
C PRO A 505 7.51 -5.16 -18.19
N ASN A 506 6.34 -4.51 -18.20
CA ASN A 506 5.18 -5.14 -18.84
C ASN A 506 5.42 -5.11 -20.36
N GLN A 507 5.03 -6.16 -21.09
CA GLN A 507 5.33 -6.23 -22.54
C GLN A 507 4.48 -5.25 -23.36
N GLY A 508 3.32 -4.85 -22.87
CA GLY A 508 2.44 -3.83 -23.46
C GLY A 508 2.65 -2.44 -22.83
N HIS A 509 1.57 -1.68 -22.75
CA HIS A 509 1.53 -0.35 -22.11
C HIS A 509 1.66 -0.46 -20.58
N GLY A 510 2.06 0.63 -19.93
CA GLY A 510 1.92 0.73 -18.47
C GLY A 510 0.45 0.69 -18.08
N ILE A 511 -0.33 1.62 -18.62
CA ILE A 511 -1.79 1.72 -18.46
C ILE A 511 -2.42 1.89 -19.84
N GLU A 512 -3.47 1.15 -20.16
CA GLU A 512 -4.31 1.38 -21.35
C GLU A 512 -5.77 1.62 -20.91
N ILE A 513 -6.41 2.65 -21.49
CA ILE A 513 -7.83 2.97 -21.28
C ILE A 513 -8.55 2.86 -22.63
N LEU A 514 -9.64 2.10 -22.67
CA LEU A 514 -10.40 1.91 -23.90
C LEU A 514 -11.91 1.76 -23.71
N ALA A 515 -12.62 1.78 -24.84
CA ALA A 515 -14.06 1.59 -24.95
C ALA A 515 -14.90 2.57 -24.12
N GLY A 516 -14.50 3.85 -24.05
CA GLY A 516 -15.29 4.89 -23.40
C GLY A 516 -15.08 5.05 -21.90
N ALA A 517 -14.17 4.29 -21.28
CA ALA A 517 -13.82 4.45 -19.88
C ALA A 517 -13.41 5.91 -19.58
N SER A 518 -14.18 6.54 -18.70
CA SER A 518 -14.13 7.98 -18.45
C SER A 518 -14.02 8.29 -16.96
N HIS A 519 -13.62 9.52 -16.61
CA HIS A 519 -13.45 9.92 -15.21
C HIS A 519 -12.42 9.06 -14.44
N THR A 520 -11.45 8.49 -15.16
CA THR A 520 -10.32 7.77 -14.55
C THR A 520 -9.27 8.77 -14.08
N GLN A 521 -9.00 8.80 -12.78
CA GLN A 521 -7.96 9.63 -12.21
C GLN A 521 -6.64 8.85 -12.15
N ILE A 522 -5.63 9.31 -12.91
CA ILE A 522 -4.29 8.73 -12.88
C ILE A 522 -3.31 9.69 -12.23
N GLY A 523 -2.88 9.34 -11.01
CA GLY A 523 -1.98 10.12 -10.19
C GLY A 523 -2.68 11.17 -9.32
N GLY A 524 -1.91 12.12 -8.79
CA GLY A 524 -2.33 13.01 -7.70
C GLY A 524 -3.23 14.18 -8.09
N ASN A 525 -3.90 14.75 -7.08
CA ASN A 525 -4.58 16.06 -7.15
C ASN A 525 -3.84 17.17 -6.36
N ASP A 526 -2.80 16.81 -5.60
CA ASP A 526 -2.07 17.74 -4.74
C ASP A 526 -1.24 18.78 -5.49
N THR A 527 -1.18 20.00 -4.97
CA THR A 527 -0.53 21.14 -5.62
C THR A 527 0.93 21.34 -5.21
N THR A 528 1.50 20.46 -4.37
CA THR A 528 2.84 20.60 -3.76
C THR A 528 3.85 19.60 -4.35
N PRO A 529 4.90 20.07 -5.06
CA PRO A 529 5.97 19.22 -5.59
C PRO A 529 6.62 18.36 -4.50
N SER A 530 6.55 17.03 -4.64
CA SER A 530 7.29 16.12 -3.76
C SER A 530 8.78 16.18 -4.13
N GLU A 531 9.55 17.05 -3.48
CA GLU A 531 11.00 17.19 -3.68
C GLU A 531 11.81 16.01 -3.08
N LEU A 532 11.18 14.96 -2.56
CA LEU A 532 11.88 13.84 -1.95
C LEU A 532 11.37 12.50 -2.50
N LEU A 533 12.16 11.91 -3.39
CA LEU A 533 12.09 10.48 -3.71
C LEU A 533 12.17 9.68 -2.38
N GLY A 534 11.02 9.33 -1.80
CA GLY A 534 10.94 8.59 -0.54
C GLY A 534 9.71 8.82 0.34
N SER A 535 8.91 9.87 0.14
CA SER A 535 7.62 10.06 0.83
C SER A 535 6.52 10.31 -0.19
N GLY A 536 5.54 9.39 -0.24
CA GLY A 536 4.57 9.21 -1.31
C GLY A 536 3.87 10.49 -1.76
N GLY A 537 4.27 10.99 -2.93
CA GLY A 537 3.35 11.74 -3.77
C GLY A 537 2.34 10.77 -4.37
N GLN A 538 1.08 11.17 -4.49
CA GLN A 538 -0.03 10.37 -5.04
C GLN A 538 0.19 9.89 -6.50
N GLY A 539 1.26 10.32 -7.17
CA GLY A 539 1.61 9.97 -8.55
C GLY A 539 2.11 8.53 -8.72
N ASN A 540 1.82 7.93 -9.88
CA ASN A 540 2.37 6.63 -10.26
C ASN A 540 3.79 6.78 -10.84
N LEU A 541 4.64 5.78 -10.63
CA LEU A 541 5.88 5.59 -11.36
C LEU A 541 5.66 4.57 -12.48
N ILE A 542 5.66 5.04 -13.73
CA ILE A 542 5.35 4.25 -14.93
C ILE A 542 6.56 4.27 -15.86
N ALA A 543 7.38 3.22 -15.81
CA ALA A 543 8.63 3.22 -16.55
C ALA A 543 9.01 1.84 -17.09
N GLY A 544 9.75 1.83 -18.20
CA GLY A 544 10.32 0.61 -18.76
C GLY A 544 9.31 -0.33 -19.43
N ASN A 545 8.06 0.07 -19.65
CA ASN A 545 7.05 -0.77 -20.32
C ASN A 545 7.35 -0.90 -21.82
N GLY A 546 6.91 -1.99 -22.45
CA GLY A 546 7.19 -2.29 -23.86
C GLY A 546 6.47 -1.38 -24.86
N GLY A 547 5.31 -0.84 -24.48
CA GLY A 547 4.53 0.15 -25.24
C GLY A 547 4.61 1.55 -24.64
N HIS A 548 3.55 2.33 -24.83
CA HIS A 548 3.36 3.64 -24.17
C HIS A 548 3.31 3.54 -22.64
N GLY A 549 3.65 4.62 -21.94
CA GLY A 549 3.42 4.70 -20.50
C GLY A 549 1.93 4.61 -20.18
N ILE A 550 1.14 5.50 -20.77
CA ILE A 550 -0.31 5.55 -20.71
C ILE A 550 -0.83 5.71 -22.15
N SER A 551 -1.74 4.85 -22.59
CA SER A 551 -2.47 4.99 -23.87
C SER A 551 -3.98 5.09 -23.61
N LEU A 552 -4.65 6.00 -24.33
CA LEU A 552 -6.10 6.10 -24.36
C LEU A 552 -6.57 5.86 -25.79
N ARG A 553 -7.51 4.95 -26.01
CA ARG A 553 -7.96 4.59 -27.35
C ARG A 553 -9.47 4.44 -27.49
N GLU A 554 -10.01 5.00 -28.58
CA GLU A 554 -11.39 4.78 -29.00
C GLU A 554 -11.59 3.33 -29.47
N VAL A 555 -12.68 2.71 -29.02
CA VAL A 555 -13.11 1.38 -29.49
C VAL A 555 -14.59 1.42 -29.84
N GLU A 556 -14.91 1.02 -31.08
CA GLU A 556 -16.30 0.91 -31.55
C GLU A 556 -17.15 2.20 -31.41
N GLY A 557 -16.53 3.39 -31.51
CA GLY A 557 -17.22 4.67 -31.33
C GLY A 557 -17.33 5.14 -29.88
N LEU A 558 -16.78 4.38 -28.92
CA LEU A 558 -16.73 4.74 -27.51
C LEU A 558 -15.39 5.40 -27.19
N ILE A 559 -15.45 6.68 -26.86
CA ILE A 559 -14.30 7.56 -26.69
C ILE A 559 -14.02 7.78 -25.20
N PRO A 560 -12.82 7.44 -24.68
CA PRO A 560 -12.43 7.76 -23.31
C PRO A 560 -12.34 9.28 -23.09
N LEU A 561 -13.10 9.83 -22.14
CA LEU A 561 -13.11 11.27 -21.84
C LEU A 561 -12.95 11.54 -20.35
N SER A 562 -12.60 12.78 -20.01
CA SER A 562 -12.52 13.24 -18.63
C SER A 562 -11.52 12.45 -17.78
N ASN A 563 -10.41 12.01 -18.36
CA ASN A 563 -9.38 11.24 -17.66
C ASN A 563 -8.18 12.14 -17.30
N PRO A 564 -8.13 12.70 -16.07
CA PRO A 564 -6.99 13.51 -15.65
C PRO A 564 -5.75 12.65 -15.39
N ILE A 565 -4.65 12.99 -16.04
CA ILE A 565 -3.35 12.33 -15.93
C ILE A 565 -2.37 13.34 -15.34
N ARG A 566 -2.16 13.27 -14.01
CA ARG A 566 -1.42 14.31 -13.28
C ARG A 566 -0.40 13.73 -12.32
N HIS A 567 0.72 14.44 -12.20
CA HIS A 567 1.81 14.15 -11.24
C HIS A 567 2.44 12.76 -11.32
N ASN A 568 2.27 12.05 -12.43
CA ASN A 568 2.92 10.77 -12.67
C ASN A 568 4.37 10.96 -13.13
N ALA A 569 5.25 10.08 -12.67
CA ALA A 569 6.60 9.91 -13.21
C ALA A 569 6.54 8.89 -14.36
N ILE A 570 6.64 9.35 -15.60
CA ILE A 570 6.50 8.52 -16.80
C ILE A 570 7.74 8.66 -17.67
N TYR A 571 8.55 7.59 -17.78
CA TYR A 571 9.80 7.64 -18.54
C TYR A 571 10.35 6.26 -18.96
N GLY A 572 11.25 6.25 -19.94
CA GLY A 572 11.91 5.04 -20.44
C GLY A 572 10.97 3.97 -20.98
N ASN A 573 9.76 4.34 -21.44
CA ASN A 573 8.83 3.40 -22.04
C ASN A 573 9.17 3.16 -23.53
N GLY A 574 8.66 2.09 -24.12
CA GLY A 574 8.96 1.71 -25.51
C GLY A 574 8.28 2.62 -26.55
N GLY A 575 7.19 3.29 -26.16
CA GLY A 575 6.51 4.35 -26.92
C GLY A 575 6.50 5.68 -26.17
N LEU A 576 5.62 6.60 -26.56
CA LEU A 576 5.35 7.84 -25.82
C LEU A 576 4.92 7.55 -24.38
N GLY A 577 5.19 8.47 -23.46
CA GLY A 577 4.74 8.39 -22.08
C GLY A 577 3.23 8.56 -21.92
N ILE A 578 2.61 9.45 -22.69
CA ILE A 578 1.15 9.55 -22.82
C ILE A 578 0.85 9.61 -24.32
N ASP A 579 -0.11 8.81 -24.77
CA ASP A 579 -0.59 8.76 -26.15
C ASP A 579 -2.13 8.77 -26.19
N LEU A 580 -2.71 9.65 -27.00
CA LEU A 580 -4.16 9.87 -27.11
C LEU A 580 -4.70 9.42 -28.47
N GLY A 581 -4.74 8.12 -28.74
CA GLY A 581 -5.38 7.58 -29.94
C GLY A 581 -4.60 6.49 -30.69
N ASP A 582 -3.43 6.09 -30.18
CA ASP A 582 -2.43 5.23 -30.83
C ASP A 582 -1.99 5.76 -32.21
N ASP A 583 -2.02 7.08 -32.41
CA ASP A 583 -1.63 7.77 -33.65
C ASP A 583 -0.34 8.59 -33.51
N GLY A 584 0.29 8.56 -32.33
CA GLY A 584 1.52 9.27 -32.00
C GLY A 584 1.25 10.70 -31.55
N VAL A 585 2.25 11.58 -31.67
CA VAL A 585 2.14 12.92 -31.09
C VAL A 585 1.03 13.74 -31.76
N ASP A 586 0.09 14.20 -30.94
CA ASP A 586 -1.06 15.01 -31.36
C ASP A 586 -0.63 16.29 -32.10
N VAL A 587 -1.45 16.66 -33.10
CA VAL A 587 -1.26 17.87 -33.90
C VAL A 587 -1.84 19.05 -33.16
N ILE A 588 -1.09 20.16 -33.10
CA ILE A 588 -1.61 21.40 -32.50
C ILE A 588 -2.58 22.08 -33.46
N ASP A 589 -3.87 22.10 -33.13
CA ASP A 589 -4.93 22.70 -33.92
C ASP A 589 -5.53 23.97 -33.25
N PRO A 590 -5.99 24.98 -34.02
CA PRO A 590 -6.56 26.19 -33.41
C PRO A 590 -7.95 25.94 -32.84
N GLY A 591 -8.06 25.89 -31.50
CA GLY A 591 -9.34 25.85 -30.80
C GLY A 591 -9.71 24.52 -30.19
N ASP A 592 -8.87 23.47 -30.36
CA ASP A 592 -9.15 22.11 -29.88
C ASP A 592 -10.43 21.56 -30.54
N ASP A 593 -10.49 21.60 -31.87
CA ASP A 593 -11.68 21.17 -32.63
C ASP A 593 -11.71 19.63 -32.83
N ASP A 594 -10.74 18.89 -32.28
CA ASP A 594 -10.61 17.44 -32.42
C ASP A 594 -11.57 16.65 -31.52
N ASP A 595 -12.11 15.57 -32.08
CA ASP A 595 -12.90 14.56 -31.38
C ASP A 595 -11.99 13.33 -31.14
N GLY A 596 -11.95 12.81 -29.91
CA GLY A 596 -11.12 11.64 -29.61
C GLY A 596 -10.80 11.48 -28.13
N ALA A 597 -9.83 10.61 -27.81
CA ALA A 597 -9.46 10.31 -26.44
C ALA A 597 -9.06 11.59 -25.68
N ASN A 598 -9.70 11.88 -24.54
CA ASN A 598 -9.56 13.17 -23.85
C ASN A 598 -9.76 14.40 -24.77
N GLY A 599 -10.58 14.28 -25.81
CA GLY A 599 -10.79 15.32 -26.82
C GLY A 599 -9.51 15.70 -27.58
N HIS A 600 -8.51 14.81 -27.62
CA HIS A 600 -7.15 15.07 -28.13
C HIS A 600 -6.60 16.41 -27.64
N GLN A 601 -6.82 16.68 -26.35
CA GLN A 601 -6.44 17.93 -25.70
C GLN A 601 -5.05 18.36 -26.15
N ASN A 602 -4.97 19.54 -26.76
CA ASN A 602 -3.70 20.09 -27.23
C ASN A 602 -2.66 20.17 -26.11
N ARG A 603 -1.45 19.67 -26.41
CA ARG A 603 -0.29 19.74 -25.53
C ARG A 603 0.36 21.15 -25.52
N PRO A 604 1.04 21.53 -24.43
CA PRO A 604 1.85 22.75 -24.40
C PRO A 604 3.01 22.73 -25.40
N GLU A 605 3.52 23.91 -25.75
CA GLU A 605 4.82 24.11 -26.39
C GLU A 605 5.77 24.87 -25.46
N LEU A 606 6.98 24.32 -25.29
CA LEU A 606 8.02 24.84 -24.41
C LEU A 606 9.18 25.44 -25.20
N THR A 607 9.56 26.67 -24.86
CA THR A 607 10.75 27.33 -25.42
C THR A 607 11.66 27.85 -24.33
N THR A 608 12.92 27.43 -24.32
CA THR A 608 13.97 27.95 -23.43
C THR A 608 14.82 28.99 -24.15
N THR A 609 15.32 29.97 -23.39
CA THR A 609 16.28 30.96 -23.91
C THR A 609 17.70 30.59 -23.46
N PRO A 610 18.67 30.40 -24.38
CA PRO A 610 20.05 30.07 -24.01
C PRO A 610 20.66 31.11 -23.05
N GLY A 611 21.30 30.65 -21.98
CA GLY A 611 21.88 31.51 -20.97
C GLY A 611 20.94 32.05 -19.92
N SER A 612 19.68 31.65 -19.99
CA SER A 612 18.61 32.16 -19.14
C SER A 612 17.85 31.01 -18.52
N ARG A 613 17.25 31.28 -17.36
CA ARG A 613 16.28 30.39 -16.71
C ARG A 613 14.84 30.68 -17.11
N GLN A 614 14.63 31.51 -18.13
CA GLN A 614 13.31 31.83 -18.64
C GLN A 614 12.79 30.69 -19.54
N LEU A 615 11.60 30.21 -19.21
CA LEU A 615 10.83 29.23 -19.94
C LEU A 615 9.55 29.91 -20.43
N ILE A 616 9.30 29.84 -21.73
CA ILE A 616 8.01 30.23 -22.30
C ILE A 616 7.18 28.97 -22.43
N ILE A 617 5.97 29.01 -21.88
CA ILE A 617 4.96 27.98 -22.03
C ILE A 617 3.83 28.60 -22.85
N GLN A 618 3.55 28.00 -24.00
CA GLN A 618 2.44 28.38 -24.88
C GLN A 618 1.43 27.24 -24.95
N LEU A 619 0.15 27.58 -24.96
CA LEU A 619 -0.95 26.64 -25.17
C LEU A 619 -1.91 27.22 -26.21
N GLN A 620 -2.32 26.40 -27.16
CA GLN A 620 -3.44 26.65 -28.06
C GLN A 620 -4.48 25.56 -27.78
N SER A 621 -5.70 25.93 -27.41
CA SER A 621 -6.79 24.99 -27.06
C SER A 621 -8.12 25.76 -26.99
N LEU A 622 -9.14 25.20 -26.33
CA LEU A 622 -10.49 25.76 -26.17
C LEU A 622 -10.44 27.24 -25.71
N PRO A 623 -11.14 28.18 -26.38
CA PRO A 623 -11.15 29.60 -26.01
C PRO A 623 -11.78 29.92 -24.66
N ASN A 624 -11.17 30.84 -23.91
CA ASN A 624 -11.61 31.27 -22.57
C ASN A 624 -11.67 30.13 -21.53
N SER A 625 -10.88 29.08 -21.74
CA SER A 625 -10.80 27.92 -20.85
C SER A 625 -9.55 27.99 -19.98
N THR A 626 -9.62 27.39 -18.79
CA THR A 626 -8.51 27.32 -17.86
C THR A 626 -7.93 25.91 -17.81
N PHE A 627 -6.61 25.84 -17.88
CA PHE A 627 -5.84 24.60 -17.90
C PHE A 627 -4.84 24.59 -16.76
N THR A 628 -4.68 23.42 -16.15
CA THR A 628 -3.56 23.18 -15.27
C THR A 628 -2.39 22.67 -16.09
N ILE A 629 -1.25 23.33 -15.98
CA ILE A 629 0.02 22.93 -16.60
C ILE A 629 0.86 22.23 -15.54
N ASP A 630 1.26 20.98 -15.80
CA ASP A 630 2.23 20.25 -14.98
C ASP A 630 3.58 20.25 -15.69
N LEU A 631 4.62 20.77 -15.03
CA LEU A 631 5.98 20.85 -15.56
C LEU A 631 6.85 19.73 -14.97
N PHE A 632 7.63 19.07 -15.82
CA PHE A 632 8.48 17.95 -15.46
C PHE A 632 9.94 18.21 -15.86
N ARG A 633 10.87 17.61 -15.12
CA ARG A 633 12.24 17.42 -15.57
C ARG A 633 12.46 15.99 -16.04
N ASN A 634 13.36 15.84 -17.00
CA ASN A 634 13.83 14.59 -17.54
C ASN A 634 15.38 14.58 -17.55
N TYR A 635 15.99 13.42 -17.27
CA TYR A 635 17.45 13.30 -17.35
C TYR A 635 17.96 13.38 -18.79
N SER A 636 17.14 12.97 -19.76
CA SER A 636 17.38 13.10 -21.19
C SER A 636 16.07 13.38 -21.91
N CYS A 637 16.14 13.99 -23.09
CA CYS A 637 14.99 13.97 -23.98
C CYS A 637 14.69 12.53 -24.40
N ASP A 638 13.41 12.20 -24.46
CA ASP A 638 12.93 11.04 -25.20
C ASP A 638 13.43 11.05 -26.66
N PRO A 639 13.74 9.89 -27.28
CA PRO A 639 14.22 9.82 -28.66
C PRO A 639 13.31 10.43 -29.72
N THR A 640 11.99 10.48 -29.50
CA THR A 640 11.03 11.14 -30.39
C THR A 640 11.11 12.66 -30.31
N GLY A 641 11.67 13.19 -29.22
CA GLY A 641 11.72 14.62 -28.91
C GLY A 641 10.48 15.14 -28.18
N PHE A 642 9.53 14.26 -27.85
CA PHE A 642 8.29 14.53 -27.10
C PHE A 642 8.08 13.40 -26.09
N GLY A 643 7.08 13.51 -25.22
CA GLY A 643 6.47 12.28 -24.70
C GLY A 643 6.87 11.79 -23.31
N GLU A 644 7.78 12.39 -22.54
CA GLU A 644 8.09 11.85 -21.18
C GLU A 644 8.17 12.93 -20.10
N GLY A 645 7.93 12.53 -18.85
CA GLY A 645 7.99 13.39 -17.66
C GLY A 645 8.43 12.59 -16.44
N GLN A 646 9.73 12.65 -16.12
CA GLN A 646 10.32 11.78 -15.11
C GLN A 646 10.15 12.26 -13.68
N ASP A 647 10.47 13.54 -13.39
CA ASP A 647 10.20 14.11 -12.07
C ASP A 647 9.32 15.35 -12.23
N TRP A 648 8.18 15.34 -11.56
CA TRP A 648 7.30 16.50 -11.49
C TRP A 648 7.97 17.63 -10.69
N LEU A 649 7.96 18.84 -11.25
CA LEU A 649 8.58 20.02 -10.66
C LEU A 649 7.58 21.00 -10.07
N TRP A 650 6.47 21.23 -10.76
CA TRP A 650 5.56 22.34 -10.46
C TRP A 650 4.25 22.21 -11.26
N SER A 651 3.18 22.79 -10.72
CA SER A 651 1.89 22.95 -11.41
C SER A 651 1.41 24.40 -11.37
N GLY A 652 0.78 24.89 -12.44
CA GLY A 652 0.14 26.21 -12.44
C GLY A 652 -0.99 26.34 -13.44
N GLN A 653 -1.81 27.37 -13.26
CA GLN A 653 -2.97 27.63 -14.11
C GLN A 653 -2.61 28.54 -15.29
N LEU A 654 -3.17 28.23 -16.45
CA LEU A 654 -3.04 28.99 -17.68
C LEU A 654 -4.42 29.10 -18.35
N THR A 655 -4.90 30.32 -18.56
CA THR A 655 -6.21 30.58 -19.20
C THR A 655 -6.01 31.09 -20.62
N THR A 656 -6.66 30.45 -21.59
CA THR A 656 -6.67 30.87 -23.00
C THR A 656 -7.51 32.12 -23.19
N ASP A 657 -7.11 32.95 -24.14
CA ASP A 657 -7.91 34.11 -24.53
C ASP A 657 -9.09 33.72 -25.43
N ALA A 658 -9.84 34.72 -25.92
CA ALA A 658 -10.98 34.51 -26.80
C ALA A 658 -10.64 33.90 -28.16
N SER A 659 -9.34 33.79 -28.50
CA SER A 659 -8.84 33.09 -29.68
C SER A 659 -8.28 31.70 -29.38
N GLY A 660 -8.38 31.22 -28.14
CA GLY A 660 -7.85 29.91 -27.75
C GLY A 660 -6.36 29.89 -27.43
N VAL A 661 -5.71 31.06 -27.32
CA VAL A 661 -4.25 31.13 -27.11
C VAL A 661 -3.93 31.60 -25.70
N ALA A 662 -2.98 30.94 -25.05
CA ALA A 662 -2.39 31.36 -23.80
C ALA A 662 -0.87 31.32 -23.87
N MET A 663 -0.20 32.27 -23.20
CA MET A 663 1.24 32.28 -23.06
C MET A 663 1.63 32.79 -21.67
N VAL A 664 2.54 32.09 -21.02
CA VAL A 664 3.16 32.54 -19.77
C VAL A 664 4.67 32.40 -19.85
N GLN A 665 5.36 33.38 -19.29
CA GLN A 665 6.80 33.33 -19.09
C GLN A 665 7.07 32.94 -17.63
N ALA A 666 7.65 31.76 -17.43
CA ALA A 666 8.03 31.21 -16.14
C ALA A 666 9.54 31.28 -15.95
N THR A 667 9.99 31.25 -14.69
CA THR A 667 11.41 31.13 -14.35
C THR A 667 11.65 29.76 -13.74
N VAL A 668 12.51 28.96 -14.37
CA VAL A 668 12.88 27.63 -13.88
C VAL A 668 13.72 27.78 -12.60
N PRO A 669 13.38 27.08 -11.50
CA PRO A 669 14.10 27.18 -10.23
C PRO A 669 15.61 26.94 -10.34
N GLU A 670 16.40 27.58 -9.47
CA GLU A 670 17.87 27.44 -9.49
C GLU A 670 18.35 25.99 -9.29
N ALA A 671 17.58 25.19 -8.55
CA ALA A 671 17.85 23.77 -8.31
C ALA A 671 17.87 22.93 -9.59
N VAL A 672 17.18 23.35 -10.66
CA VAL A 672 17.22 22.68 -11.96
C VAL A 672 18.48 23.10 -12.70
N ALA A 673 19.34 22.13 -13.06
CA ALA A 673 20.62 22.41 -13.68
C ALA A 673 20.47 22.80 -15.17
N PHE A 674 21.42 23.60 -15.68
CA PHE A 674 21.58 23.72 -17.13
C PHE A 674 21.95 22.34 -17.72
N GLY A 675 21.33 22.00 -18.84
CA GLY A 675 21.41 20.69 -19.48
C GLY A 675 20.18 19.81 -19.20
N THR A 676 19.36 20.15 -18.22
CA THR A 676 18.12 19.41 -17.92
C THR A 676 17.11 19.57 -19.05
N ALA A 677 16.49 18.45 -19.44
CA ALA A 677 15.36 18.41 -20.35
C ALA A 677 14.06 18.69 -19.59
N LEU A 678 13.19 19.53 -20.17
CA LEU A 678 11.89 19.89 -19.61
C LEU A 678 10.78 19.45 -20.56
N SER A 679 9.66 19.02 -19.99
CA SER A 679 8.41 18.73 -20.68
C SER A 679 7.24 19.18 -19.81
N ALA A 680 6.04 19.26 -20.39
CA ALA A 680 4.84 19.66 -19.68
C ALA A 680 3.60 18.99 -20.26
N THR A 681 2.57 18.82 -19.44
CA THR A 681 1.21 18.48 -19.87
C THR A 681 0.26 19.64 -19.53
N ALA A 682 -0.90 19.64 -20.16
CA ALA A 682 -2.04 20.51 -19.87
C ALA A 682 -3.29 19.67 -19.58
N THR A 683 -4.00 20.00 -18.51
CA THR A 683 -5.29 19.39 -18.14
C THR A 683 -6.37 20.46 -18.06
N HIS A 684 -7.44 20.32 -18.85
CA HIS A 684 -8.57 21.25 -18.84
C HIS A 684 -9.34 21.18 -17.51
N GLN A 685 -9.60 22.32 -16.88
CA GLN A 685 -10.12 22.36 -15.50
C GLN A 685 -11.58 21.86 -15.38
N GLU A 686 -12.42 22.09 -16.38
CA GLU A 686 -13.84 21.68 -16.32
C GLU A 686 -14.09 20.25 -16.84
N THR A 687 -13.48 19.87 -17.97
CA THR A 687 -13.63 18.52 -18.54
C THR A 687 -12.68 17.50 -17.94
N ALA A 688 -11.59 17.91 -17.27
CA ALA A 688 -10.52 17.04 -16.77
C ALA A 688 -9.71 16.29 -17.85
N ASN A 689 -9.90 16.62 -19.13
CA ASN A 689 -9.10 16.07 -20.23
C ASN A 689 -7.63 16.50 -20.10
N SER A 690 -6.71 15.54 -20.13
CA SER A 690 -5.27 15.80 -20.14
C SER A 690 -4.67 15.52 -21.52
N SER A 691 -3.72 16.37 -21.91
CA SER A 691 -2.89 16.23 -23.11
C SER A 691 -1.75 15.23 -22.93
N GLU A 692 -1.16 14.86 -24.07
CA GLU A 692 0.19 14.31 -24.14
C GLU A 692 1.27 15.29 -23.63
N PHE A 693 2.50 14.79 -23.50
CA PHE A 693 3.65 15.64 -23.15
C PHE A 693 4.07 16.56 -24.30
N SER A 694 4.45 17.78 -23.95
CA SER A 694 5.06 18.78 -24.82
C SER A 694 6.38 18.32 -25.47
N ASN A 695 6.89 19.17 -26.38
CA ASN A 695 8.24 19.03 -26.89
C ASN A 695 9.28 19.08 -25.76
N CYS A 696 10.37 18.33 -25.94
CA CYS A 696 11.51 18.41 -25.06
C CYS A 696 12.21 19.76 -25.21
N ALA A 697 12.23 20.55 -24.14
CA ALA A 697 12.94 21.83 -24.08
C ALA A 697 14.14 21.73 -23.13
N VAL A 698 15.35 21.81 -23.68
CA VAL A 698 16.58 21.72 -22.86
C VAL A 698 16.96 23.08 -22.30
N LEU A 699 17.22 23.17 -21.01
CA LEU A 699 17.71 24.39 -20.35
C LEU A 699 19.17 24.64 -20.71
N GLN A 700 19.47 25.50 -21.68
CA GLN A 700 20.82 25.67 -22.23
C GLN A 700 21.64 26.75 -21.51
N ALA A 701 22.89 26.44 -21.15
CA ALA A 701 23.86 27.44 -20.70
C ALA A 701 24.41 28.27 -21.88
N LEU A 702 24.93 29.48 -21.62
CA LEU A 702 25.71 30.21 -22.62
C LEU A 702 26.95 29.40 -22.97
N ALA A 703 27.20 29.20 -24.26
CA ALA A 703 28.47 28.66 -24.71
C ALA A 703 29.62 29.56 -24.19
N PRO A 704 30.67 28.99 -23.59
CA PRO A 704 31.81 29.78 -23.15
C PRO A 704 32.40 30.51 -24.37
N THR A 705 32.43 31.83 -24.29
CA THR A 705 33.07 32.65 -25.33
C THR A 705 34.57 32.45 -25.22
N TYR A 706 35.12 31.52 -26.00
CA TYR A 706 36.58 31.41 -26.15
C TYR A 706 37.08 32.63 -26.90
N VAL A 707 37.58 33.63 -26.16
CA VAL A 707 38.38 34.71 -26.75
C VAL A 707 39.70 34.08 -27.19
N LEU A 708 39.83 33.84 -28.49
CA LEU A 708 41.08 33.40 -29.10
C LEU A 708 42.10 34.53 -28.95
N PHE A 709 42.97 34.46 -27.93
CA PHE A 709 44.16 35.30 -27.88
C PHE A 709 45.10 34.85 -29.01
N LEU A 710 45.01 35.50 -30.17
CA LEU A 710 46.04 35.41 -31.18
C LEU A 710 47.36 35.91 -30.56
N PRO A 711 48.43 35.11 -30.54
CA PRO A 711 49.70 35.57 -30.02
C PRO A 711 50.21 36.72 -30.90
N ILE A 712 50.35 37.91 -30.30
CA ILE A 712 51.06 39.02 -30.92
C ILE A 712 52.52 38.58 -31.08
N SER A 713 52.95 38.31 -32.32
CA SER A 713 54.36 38.15 -32.61
C SER A 713 55.04 39.50 -32.37
N ARG A 714 55.88 39.61 -31.33
CA ARG A 714 56.86 40.69 -31.23
C ARG A 714 57.92 40.45 -32.30
N ARG A 715 57.93 41.28 -33.35
CA ARG A 715 59.18 41.67 -33.99
C ARG A 715 59.79 42.78 -33.14
N ASP A 716 60.85 42.41 -32.42
CA ASP A 716 62.20 43.02 -32.49
C ASP A 716 63.05 42.50 -31.32
#